data_AF-A0A423X7R9-F1
#
_entry.id   AF-A0A423X7R9-F1
#
_cell.length_a   1.000
_cell.length_b   1.000
_cell.length_c   1.000
_cell.angle_alpha   90.00
_cell.angle_beta   90.00
_cell.angle_gamma   90.00
#
_symmetry.space_group_name_H-M   'P 1'
#
loop_
_entity.id
_entity.type
_entity.pdbx_description
1 polymer ?
#
loop_
_entity_poly.entity_id
_entity_poly.type
_entity_poly.pdbx_seq_one_letter_code
_entity_poly.pdbx_strand_id
1 'polypeptide(L)'
;MAAKDMHNPAEGYVQTPHPVQGLPRVVRHITTHDADGKSVFLSTDIGDHHRELVNKSAIANILYSTSQVPVDLNGDADVEHARQNEPGITVKNGTVCRMIDFAPGGVSPMHRVNSLDYAVVIEGVFKMVLDSGEERIMQRGDVAIQRSTSHRWINVTGNGLLPARILFVLHDVKDLNVAGSKVDGFLGVLGKDYVGLPGHQSAAPDSGPKDSQFEASGDSEYYEINNIIAASMTSLEDTYRAFFDCLKDRRWGDLGTFLHPQFTKNDKQYTPDSFTAEPQADTATELELFAVTVDEKGLRLASTTLVKWKPSGKVMEFDPPRAPIIFMDQQFNWFVDGKLFKTISMPDREEVRRQLSDPEGARAQWDEIASTHTDQLDAGAAVGTSQPRLTANKLAAVYREYFDCVNNRTMADHWAKFVHAQVVFNGTVLTLDEYRQKVESVITVFPDLLAEVYTVIADEGTQRVAAQLEFSGTMVKPMAGAEATGSQARFAEHCTYEFRDGKIARLWSVANWGRLGQTSLAWANDTERYNIYTRPDVEVVVVPGEEKDVSTIVSYCNDNSIDFLAYGRGHGFTTTLRGFKGLQINLGQLNGITVAKDKKSVLVQGGLDNGQVQEALWPKGYVAASGTATCVGLMGAGLGGGHGVYEGQYGLVADNFLHLNVVLANGSAIRVNGTSYPDLWWAMRGAGHNFGIVTSAEMKLYPRKIDTWHYHNYWWTGDKLETVLTAINTLAARNHGSSPPLLGFNAGQYAMNHSISETEAALFWSFAYAGPAGDAEKLLAPFNAIEAVDHKSGDTPLPNLANSMTATGEGGSCVPQRFIGASTVTGPYNITAQRRIYDLYNRKAAQYPELAAASQIYNEGYATKGMEEVPGGSTAYPHRDKKHIIFILFALAEGSDLQDVAREWSKETWDLWLEGEGHGAKPATYVNYVLNNPWETQNSIYGDEQWRLKKLTTLKEQYDPLNRFRYYVPIIPAGNGTI
;
A
#
# COMPACT_ATOMS: atom_id res chain seq x y z
N MET A 1 -3.35 46.84 -16.55
CA MET A 1 -2.11 46.85 -17.36
C MET A 1 -2.18 45.70 -18.37
N ALA A 2 -1.43 45.74 -19.47
CA ALA A 2 -1.58 44.80 -20.59
C ALA A 2 -1.21 43.36 -20.21
N ALA A 3 -1.89 42.38 -20.83
CA ALA A 3 -1.70 40.93 -20.72
C ALA A 3 -0.36 40.43 -21.30
N LYS A 4 0.76 41.02 -20.87
CA LYS A 4 2.11 40.68 -21.36
C LYS A 4 3.06 40.08 -20.32
N ASP A 5 2.62 39.96 -19.06
CA ASP A 5 3.41 39.34 -17.99
C ASP A 5 2.73 38.05 -17.47
N MET A 6 2.32 37.15 -18.38
CA MET A 6 2.25 35.73 -17.97
C MET A 6 3.70 35.29 -17.74
N HIS A 7 4.19 35.46 -16.52
CA HIS A 7 5.46 34.86 -16.13
C HIS A 7 5.38 33.36 -16.37
N ASN A 8 6.34 32.86 -17.14
CA ASN A 8 6.63 31.44 -17.24
C ASN A 8 6.75 30.89 -15.80
N PRO A 9 5.97 29.88 -15.38
CA PRO A 9 6.08 29.32 -14.03
C PRO A 9 7.46 28.72 -13.71
N ALA A 10 8.36 28.62 -14.71
CA ALA A 10 9.77 28.26 -14.54
C ALA A 10 10.70 29.46 -14.26
N GLU A 11 10.28 30.72 -14.33
CA GLU A 11 11.15 31.89 -14.09
C GLU A 11 10.88 32.55 -12.75
N GLY A 12 11.09 31.79 -11.67
CA GLY A 12 10.89 32.25 -10.30
C GLY A 12 11.45 31.30 -9.24
N TYR A 13 12.58 30.65 -9.53
CA TYR A 13 13.26 29.80 -8.55
C TYR A 13 13.99 30.66 -7.53
N VAL A 14 13.42 30.85 -6.34
CA VAL A 14 14.24 31.26 -5.19
C VAL A 14 15.18 30.10 -4.87
N GLN A 15 16.45 30.28 -5.22
CA GLN A 15 17.56 29.48 -4.75
C GLN A 15 17.82 29.79 -3.28
N THR A 16 17.18 29.06 -2.36
CA THR A 16 17.69 28.92 -0.99
C THR A 16 17.95 27.45 -0.66
N PRO A 17 19.13 27.13 -0.11
CA PRO A 17 19.57 25.76 0.09
C PRO A 17 18.99 25.21 1.41
N HIS A 18 17.72 24.83 1.41
CA HIS A 18 17.16 23.75 2.25
C HIS A 18 15.63 23.76 2.20
N PRO A 19 15.03 22.60 1.96
CA PRO A 19 13.77 22.27 2.60
C PRO A 19 13.96 21.05 3.52
N VAL A 20 13.22 21.06 4.62
CA VAL A 20 12.83 19.86 5.36
C VAL A 20 12.39 18.79 4.34
N GLN A 21 13.16 17.71 4.20
CA GLN A 21 13.01 16.78 3.08
C GLN A 21 11.99 15.69 3.38
N GLY A 22 11.20 15.28 2.38
CA GLY A 22 10.17 14.26 2.51
C GLY A 22 8.73 14.78 2.55
N LEU A 23 8.53 16.10 2.36
CA LEU A 23 7.22 16.72 2.22
C LEU A 23 6.96 17.15 0.77
N PRO A 24 5.72 17.04 0.26
CA PRO A 24 5.35 17.59 -1.05
C PRO A 24 5.67 19.09 -1.15
N ARG A 25 5.95 19.58 -2.37
CA ARG A 25 6.16 21.01 -2.60
C ARG A 25 4.89 21.80 -2.28
N VAL A 26 5.06 23.00 -1.71
CA VAL A 26 3.98 23.97 -1.55
C VAL A 26 3.73 24.64 -2.90
N VAL A 27 2.48 24.67 -3.35
CA VAL A 27 2.05 25.37 -4.57
C VAL A 27 0.88 26.29 -4.22
N ARG A 28 0.98 27.55 -4.63
CA ARG A 28 -0.06 28.58 -4.48
C ARG A 28 -0.64 28.91 -5.85
N HIS A 29 -1.95 28.78 -6.00
CA HIS A 29 -2.68 29.23 -7.18
C HIS A 29 -3.50 30.47 -6.81
N ILE A 30 -3.19 31.62 -7.41
CA ILE A 30 -3.97 32.85 -7.26
C ILE A 30 -4.95 32.95 -8.43
N THR A 31 -6.18 33.36 -8.15
CA THR A 31 -7.23 33.54 -9.16
C THR A 31 -7.65 35.00 -9.26
N THR A 32 -8.09 35.42 -10.44
CA THR A 32 -8.64 36.76 -10.71
C THR A 32 -9.78 36.65 -11.74
N HIS A 33 -10.22 37.77 -12.31
CA HIS A 33 -11.15 37.79 -13.44
C HIS A 33 -10.45 38.33 -14.70
N ASP A 34 -10.76 37.75 -15.85
CA ASP A 34 -10.33 38.28 -17.14
C ASP A 34 -11.13 39.54 -17.55
N ALA A 35 -10.84 40.09 -18.73
CA ALA A 35 -11.51 41.29 -19.23
C ALA A 35 -13.02 41.11 -19.45
N ASP A 36 -13.52 39.87 -19.57
CA ASP A 36 -14.94 39.54 -19.72
C ASP A 36 -15.61 39.24 -18.37
N GLY A 37 -14.87 39.34 -17.26
CA GLY A 37 -15.36 39.03 -15.92
C GLY A 37 -15.45 37.54 -15.62
N LYS A 38 -14.77 36.67 -16.39
CA LYS A 38 -14.69 35.23 -16.11
C LYS A 38 -13.55 34.93 -15.16
N SER A 39 -13.78 34.02 -14.22
CA SER A 39 -12.73 33.58 -13.29
C SER A 39 -11.61 32.84 -14.02
N VAL A 40 -10.37 33.26 -13.78
CA VAL A 40 -9.15 32.71 -14.37
C VAL A 40 -8.04 32.60 -13.31
N PHE A 41 -6.99 31.83 -13.58
CA PHE A 41 -5.78 31.85 -12.75
C PHE A 41 -4.95 33.10 -13.07
N LEU A 42 -4.63 33.89 -12.04
CA LEU A 42 -3.71 35.02 -12.13
C LEU A 42 -2.26 34.55 -12.10
N SER A 43 -1.91 33.69 -11.14
CA SER A 43 -0.57 33.12 -11.01
C SER A 43 -0.60 31.71 -10.41
N THR A 44 0.45 30.94 -10.67
CA THR A 44 0.77 29.70 -9.96
C THR A 44 2.24 29.78 -9.56
N ASP A 45 2.50 29.80 -8.25
CA ASP A 45 3.83 30.02 -7.68
C ASP A 45 3.98 29.24 -6.35
N ILE A 46 4.97 29.59 -5.53
CA ILE A 46 5.27 28.92 -4.24
C ILE A 46 5.08 29.83 -3.01
N GLY A 47 4.46 30.99 -3.19
CA GLY A 47 4.51 32.10 -2.23
C GLY A 47 5.67 33.06 -2.53
N ASP A 48 5.54 34.28 -2.01
CA ASP A 48 6.53 35.36 -2.25
C ASP A 48 7.63 35.41 -1.18
N HIS A 49 7.38 34.84 0.00
CA HIS A 49 8.28 34.96 1.15
C HIS A 49 8.47 33.61 1.88
N HIS A 50 9.72 33.33 2.28
CA HIS A 50 10.10 32.14 3.05
C HIS A 50 11.10 32.49 4.14
N ARG A 51 11.00 31.83 5.30
CA ARG A 51 11.87 32.13 6.45
C ARG A 51 12.29 30.87 7.21
N GLU A 52 13.59 30.74 7.46
CA GLU A 52 14.12 29.72 8.37
C GLU A 52 13.79 30.13 9.81
N LEU A 53 13.27 29.18 10.60
CA LEU A 53 12.90 29.39 11.99
C LEU A 53 13.74 28.50 12.91
N VAL A 54 14.00 28.98 14.12
CA VAL A 54 14.53 28.19 15.25
C VAL A 54 15.76 27.37 14.84
N ASN A 55 16.84 28.05 14.49
CA ASN A 55 18.11 27.44 14.06
C ASN A 55 17.96 26.40 12.92
N LYS A 56 17.05 26.65 11.97
CA LYS A 56 16.75 25.78 10.82
C LYS A 56 16.00 24.49 11.16
N SER A 57 15.37 24.39 12.33
CA SER A 57 14.51 23.24 12.67
C SER A 57 13.10 23.34 12.05
N ALA A 58 12.73 24.49 11.49
CA ALA A 58 11.52 24.65 10.70
C ALA A 58 11.65 25.73 9.62
N ILE A 59 10.75 25.70 8.62
CA ILE A 59 10.65 26.71 7.57
C ILE A 59 9.22 27.23 7.52
N ALA A 60 9.05 28.54 7.58
CA ALA A 60 7.77 29.20 7.29
C ALA A 60 7.69 29.58 5.81
N ASN A 61 6.78 28.93 5.09
CA ASN A 61 6.36 29.27 3.73
C ASN A 61 5.17 30.23 3.82
N ILE A 62 5.36 31.53 3.56
CA ILE A 62 4.31 32.54 3.70
C ILE A 62 3.55 32.60 2.38
N LEU A 63 2.33 32.06 2.39
CA LEU A 63 1.52 31.88 1.20
C LEU A 63 0.80 33.16 0.80
N TYR A 64 0.22 33.89 1.75
CA TYR A 64 -0.54 35.09 1.43
C TYR A 64 -0.72 35.96 2.67
N SER A 65 -0.78 37.28 2.50
CA SER A 65 -1.10 38.20 3.59
C SER A 65 -1.89 39.40 3.12
N THR A 66 -2.78 39.87 3.99
CA THR A 66 -3.63 41.05 3.74
C THR A 66 -3.38 42.12 4.80
N SER A 67 -3.55 43.39 4.44
CA SER A 67 -3.37 44.54 5.34
C SER A 67 -4.65 45.01 6.03
N GLN A 68 -5.80 44.51 5.59
CA GLN A 68 -7.11 44.95 6.06
C GLN A 68 -8.17 43.85 5.91
N VAL A 69 -9.24 43.97 6.70
CA VAL A 69 -10.47 43.20 6.58
C VAL A 69 -11.66 44.17 6.71
N PRO A 70 -12.58 44.26 5.73
CA PRO A 70 -12.60 43.52 4.46
C PRO A 70 -11.39 43.82 3.55
N VAL A 71 -10.96 42.82 2.78
CA VAL A 71 -9.80 42.92 1.87
C VAL A 71 -10.22 43.67 0.60
N ASP A 72 -9.33 44.52 0.06
CA ASP A 72 -9.55 45.20 -1.24
C ASP A 72 -8.88 44.40 -2.35
N LEU A 73 -9.69 43.79 -3.20
CA LEU A 73 -9.26 42.98 -4.36
C LEU A 73 -9.22 43.82 -5.66
N ASN A 74 -9.60 45.10 -5.62
CA ASN A 74 -9.73 45.89 -6.84
C ASN A 74 -8.36 46.18 -7.45
N GLY A 75 -8.19 45.82 -8.73
CA GLY A 75 -6.92 45.96 -9.42
C GLY A 75 -5.79 45.14 -8.81
N ASP A 76 -6.14 43.99 -8.20
CA ASP A 76 -5.21 43.06 -7.54
C ASP A 76 -4.35 43.74 -6.44
N ALA A 77 -4.93 44.74 -5.76
CA ALA A 77 -4.24 45.53 -4.72
C ALA A 77 -3.73 44.68 -3.55
N ASP A 78 -4.43 43.60 -3.21
CA ASP A 78 -4.03 42.64 -2.19
C ASP A 78 -2.87 41.74 -2.63
N VAL A 79 -2.87 41.31 -3.89
CA VAL A 79 -1.76 40.54 -4.50
C VAL A 79 -0.47 41.35 -4.46
N GLU A 80 -0.54 42.63 -4.87
CA GLU A 80 0.62 43.51 -4.86
C GLU A 80 1.10 43.81 -3.44
N HIS A 81 0.17 43.96 -2.49
CA HIS A 81 0.53 44.10 -1.07
C HIS A 81 1.26 42.86 -0.55
N ALA A 82 0.71 41.65 -0.77
CA ALA A 82 1.30 40.39 -0.33
C ALA A 82 2.71 40.19 -0.92
N ARG A 83 2.90 40.55 -2.19
CA ARG A 83 4.18 40.46 -2.89
C ARG A 83 5.22 41.43 -2.33
N GLN A 84 4.85 42.70 -2.10
CA GLN A 84 5.78 43.74 -1.68
C GLN A 84 6.10 43.75 -0.18
N ASN A 85 5.21 43.23 0.67
CA ASN A 85 5.29 43.40 2.11
C ASN A 85 5.37 42.04 2.81
N GLU A 86 6.59 41.63 3.18
CA GLU A 86 6.77 40.44 4.03
C GLU A 86 6.08 40.68 5.40
N PRO A 87 5.10 39.85 5.80
CA PRO A 87 4.43 40.02 7.07
C PRO A 87 5.29 39.52 8.23
N GLY A 88 5.12 40.13 9.41
CA GLY A 88 5.53 39.50 10.68
C GLY A 88 4.69 38.26 10.98
N ILE A 89 4.67 37.77 12.22
CA ILE A 89 3.80 36.63 12.57
C ILE A 89 2.32 36.98 12.35
N THR A 90 1.93 38.22 12.65
CA THR A 90 0.58 38.76 12.40
C THR A 90 0.66 40.11 11.70
N VAL A 91 -0.43 40.52 11.05
CA VAL A 91 -0.59 41.84 10.41
C VAL A 91 -1.78 42.55 11.04
N LYS A 92 -1.60 43.80 11.48
CA LYS A 92 -2.68 44.59 12.11
C LYS A 92 -3.82 44.80 11.12
N ASN A 93 -5.05 44.56 11.57
CA ASN A 93 -6.29 44.57 10.78
C ASN A 93 -6.32 43.59 9.60
N GLY A 94 -5.33 42.71 9.48
CA GLY A 94 -5.12 41.84 8.32
C GLY A 94 -5.12 40.35 8.67
N THR A 95 -4.66 39.56 7.70
CA THR A 95 -4.52 38.11 7.84
C THR A 95 -3.17 37.64 7.32
N VAL A 96 -2.67 36.52 7.83
CA VAL A 96 -1.51 35.83 7.26
C VAL A 96 -1.79 34.35 7.12
N CYS A 97 -1.60 33.81 5.92
CA CYS A 97 -1.67 32.39 5.61
C CYS A 97 -0.25 31.87 5.37
N ARG A 98 0.19 30.86 6.12
CA ARG A 98 1.53 30.27 6.01
C ARG A 98 1.52 28.77 6.27
N MET A 99 2.39 28.03 5.61
CA MET A 99 2.68 26.63 5.94
C MET A 99 4.03 26.55 6.64
N ILE A 100 4.09 25.90 7.80
CA ILE A 100 5.34 25.64 8.52
C ILE A 100 5.71 24.17 8.34
N ASP A 101 6.91 23.97 7.79
CA ASP A 101 7.53 22.66 7.61
C ASP A 101 8.49 22.43 8.77
N PHE A 102 8.21 21.42 9.60
CA PHE A 102 9.05 21.03 10.72
C PHE A 102 9.98 19.89 10.31
N ALA A 103 11.27 20.04 10.60
CA ALA A 103 12.23 18.96 10.50
C ALA A 103 11.80 17.76 11.36
N PRO A 104 12.32 16.54 11.09
CA PRO A 104 12.24 15.43 12.04
C PRO A 104 12.54 15.89 13.47
N GLY A 105 11.60 15.67 14.39
CA GLY A 105 11.76 16.00 15.80
C GLY A 105 11.75 17.51 16.08
N GLY A 106 11.42 18.34 15.08
CA GLY A 106 11.40 19.78 15.18
C GLY A 106 10.47 20.26 16.29
N VAL A 107 10.97 21.18 17.12
CA VAL A 107 10.25 21.74 18.26
C VAL A 107 10.19 23.26 18.12
N SER A 108 8.99 23.83 18.15
CA SER A 108 8.85 25.27 18.31
C SER A 108 9.21 25.67 19.74
N PRO A 109 9.68 26.90 20.01
CA PRO A 109 9.71 27.39 21.39
C PRO A 109 8.28 27.54 21.93
N MET A 110 8.17 27.62 23.26
CA MET A 110 6.93 28.08 23.89
C MET A 110 6.74 29.56 23.56
N HIS A 111 5.64 29.91 22.92
CA HIS A 111 5.37 31.29 22.50
C HIS A 111 3.87 31.59 22.50
N ARG A 112 3.55 32.88 22.51
CA ARG A 112 2.19 33.41 22.42
C ARG A 112 2.15 34.57 21.45
N VAL A 113 1.21 34.51 20.54
CA VAL A 113 0.91 35.60 19.60
C VAL A 113 -0.48 36.10 19.91
N ASN A 114 -0.68 37.43 19.88
CA ASN A 114 -2.00 38.01 20.07
C ASN A 114 -2.78 37.92 18.75
N SER A 115 -3.32 36.74 18.48
CA SER A 115 -4.06 36.40 17.27
C SER A 115 -5.09 35.30 17.52
N LEU A 116 -6.00 35.16 16.55
CA LEU A 116 -6.79 33.97 16.36
C LEU A 116 -6.13 33.14 15.25
N ASP A 117 -5.66 31.94 15.58
CA ASP A 117 -4.97 31.09 14.62
C ASP A 117 -5.80 29.85 14.29
N TYR A 118 -5.93 29.56 13.01
CA TYR A 118 -6.40 28.28 12.51
C TYR A 118 -5.17 27.45 12.14
N ALA A 119 -4.76 26.56 13.04
CA ALA A 119 -3.63 25.65 12.84
C ALA A 119 -4.15 24.30 12.36
N VAL A 120 -3.85 23.93 11.11
CA VAL A 120 -4.33 22.71 10.46
C VAL A 120 -3.15 21.80 10.16
N VAL A 121 -3.12 20.59 10.70
CA VAL A 121 -2.07 19.62 10.38
C VAL A 121 -2.31 19.08 8.97
N ILE A 122 -1.38 19.35 8.06
CA ILE A 122 -1.47 18.96 6.64
C ILE A 122 -0.80 17.61 6.39
N GLU A 123 0.33 17.38 7.06
CA GLU A 123 1.14 16.16 6.94
C GLU A 123 1.84 15.87 8.28
N GLY A 124 1.86 14.60 8.71
CA GLY A 124 2.51 14.16 9.93
C GLY A 124 1.63 14.20 11.20
N VAL A 125 2.28 14.09 12.35
CA VAL A 125 1.70 14.03 13.70
C VAL A 125 2.47 14.98 14.61
N PHE A 126 1.74 15.83 15.31
CA PHE A 126 2.30 16.81 16.24
C PHE A 126 1.80 16.59 17.65
N LYS A 127 2.65 16.87 18.64
CA LYS A 127 2.23 17.10 20.01
C LYS A 127 2.14 18.60 20.25
N MET A 128 0.96 19.08 20.60
CA MET A 128 0.71 20.46 21.03
C MET A 128 0.74 20.51 22.55
N VAL A 129 1.55 21.40 23.13
CA VAL A 129 1.68 21.57 24.59
C VAL A 129 1.34 23.01 24.96
N LEU A 130 0.49 23.20 25.97
CA LEU A 130 0.12 24.51 26.51
C LEU A 130 0.97 24.88 27.73
N ASP A 131 1.00 26.16 28.09
CA ASP A 131 1.69 26.65 29.31
C ASP A 131 1.09 26.12 30.62
N SER A 132 -0.14 25.57 30.59
CA SER A 132 -0.74 24.81 31.69
C SER A 132 -0.14 23.42 31.90
N GLY A 133 0.67 22.93 30.94
CA GLY A 133 1.14 21.55 30.89
C GLY A 133 0.18 20.58 30.20
N GLU A 134 -1.02 21.03 29.79
CA GLU A 134 -1.90 20.18 28.99
C GLU A 134 -1.30 19.90 27.61
N GLU A 135 -1.37 18.64 27.18
CA GLU A 135 -0.90 18.20 25.87
C GLU A 135 -1.99 17.49 25.06
N ARG A 136 -1.92 17.63 23.73
CA ARG A 136 -2.77 16.91 22.78
C ARG A 136 -1.93 16.44 21.60
N ILE A 137 -2.16 15.21 21.14
CA ILE A 137 -1.66 14.73 19.86
C ILE A 137 -2.62 15.20 18.77
N MET A 138 -2.06 15.80 17.72
CA MET A 138 -2.74 16.28 16.54
C MET A 138 -2.25 15.51 15.33
N GLN A 139 -3.17 14.89 14.60
CA GLN A 139 -2.93 14.08 13.41
C GLN A 139 -3.31 14.88 12.16
N ARG A 140 -2.92 14.36 10.99
CA ARG A 140 -3.33 14.91 9.69
C ARG A 140 -4.84 15.17 9.63
N GLY A 141 -5.22 16.40 9.27
CA GLY A 141 -6.60 16.87 9.23
C GLY A 141 -7.09 17.52 10.52
N ASP A 142 -6.40 17.36 11.65
CA ASP A 142 -6.79 18.02 12.91
C ASP A 142 -6.58 19.53 12.83
N VAL A 143 -7.50 20.27 13.44
CA VAL A 143 -7.52 21.73 13.48
C VAL A 143 -7.50 22.22 14.93
N ALA A 144 -6.50 23.01 15.29
CA ALA A 144 -6.47 23.77 16.53
C ALA A 144 -6.91 25.21 16.28
N ILE A 145 -7.88 25.67 17.08
CA ILE A 145 -8.32 27.05 17.11
C ILE A 145 -7.62 27.74 18.28
N GLN A 146 -6.55 28.47 17.98
CA GLN A 146 -5.69 29.08 18.98
C GLN A 146 -6.12 30.52 19.25
N ARG A 147 -6.42 30.84 20.51
CA ARG A 147 -7.08 32.10 20.90
C ARG A 147 -6.20 32.94 21.81
N SER A 148 -5.11 33.49 21.27
CA SER A 148 -4.07 34.19 22.03
C SER A 148 -3.49 33.37 23.20
N THR A 149 -3.34 32.06 23.02
CA THR A 149 -2.82 31.13 24.05
C THR A 149 -1.33 30.86 23.86
N SER A 150 -0.61 30.61 24.97
CA SER A 150 0.78 30.15 24.88
C SER A 150 0.82 28.67 24.52
N HIS A 151 1.73 28.30 23.63
CA HIS A 151 1.78 26.95 23.10
C HIS A 151 3.16 26.59 22.55
N ARG A 152 3.38 25.29 22.40
CA ARG A 152 4.55 24.65 21.82
C ARG A 152 4.13 23.51 20.89
N TRP A 153 4.72 23.46 19.70
CA TRP A 153 4.52 22.39 18.72
C TRP A 153 5.74 21.48 18.70
N ILE A 154 5.53 20.17 18.76
CA ILE A 154 6.58 19.15 18.70
C ILE A 154 6.22 18.19 17.58
N ASN A 155 7.06 18.09 16.55
CA ASN A 155 6.90 17.08 15.51
C ASN A 155 7.24 15.70 16.09
N VAL A 156 6.25 14.82 16.19
CA VAL A 156 6.41 13.44 16.67
C VAL A 156 6.16 12.41 15.56
N THR A 157 6.14 12.86 14.30
CA THR A 157 5.89 12.00 13.13
C THR A 157 6.97 10.93 13.01
N GLY A 158 6.55 9.67 12.89
CA GLY A 158 7.49 8.55 12.89
C GLY A 158 8.36 8.54 14.16
N ASN A 159 7.80 8.93 15.31
CA ASN A 159 8.52 9.11 16.57
C ASN A 159 9.58 10.24 16.54
N GLY A 160 9.34 11.29 15.74
CA GLY A 160 10.25 12.42 15.57
C GLY A 160 11.28 12.22 14.46
N LEU A 161 11.10 11.25 13.58
CA LEU A 161 12.08 10.85 12.56
C LEU A 161 11.67 11.24 11.14
N LEU A 162 10.42 11.64 10.96
CA LEU A 162 9.90 12.10 9.68
C LEU A 162 9.54 13.59 9.75
N PRO A 163 9.65 14.32 8.62
CA PRO A 163 9.22 15.71 8.56
C PRO A 163 7.70 15.81 8.73
N ALA A 164 7.20 17.01 9.03
CA ALA A 164 5.77 17.26 9.17
C ALA A 164 5.40 18.70 8.82
N ARG A 165 4.13 18.94 8.47
CA ARG A 165 3.63 20.24 8.00
C ARG A 165 2.36 20.67 8.70
N ILE A 166 2.31 21.93 9.11
CA ILE A 166 1.10 22.60 9.63
C ILE A 166 0.82 23.86 8.82
N LEU A 167 -0.41 24.05 8.36
CA LEU A 167 -0.92 25.31 7.82
C LEU A 167 -1.43 26.18 8.96
N PHE A 168 -1.05 27.46 8.97
CA PHE A 168 -1.55 28.47 9.89
C PHE A 168 -2.22 29.61 9.12
N VAL A 169 -3.45 29.94 9.49
CA VAL A 169 -4.12 31.19 9.10
C VAL A 169 -4.32 32.04 10.35
N LEU A 170 -3.64 33.18 10.42
CA LEU A 170 -3.63 34.06 11.59
C LEU A 170 -4.44 35.32 11.31
N HIS A 171 -5.33 35.68 12.24
CA HIS A 171 -6.09 36.93 12.22
C HIS A 171 -5.67 37.85 13.35
N ASP A 172 -5.62 39.16 13.06
CA ASP A 172 -5.54 40.17 14.11
C ASP A 172 -6.77 40.13 15.03
N VAL A 173 -6.54 40.40 16.30
CA VAL A 173 -7.58 40.41 17.33
C VAL A 173 -7.55 41.72 18.12
N LYS A 174 -8.68 42.04 18.75
CA LYS A 174 -8.70 43.07 19.78
C LYS A 174 -7.90 42.58 20.99
N ASP A 175 -7.41 43.54 21.79
CA ASP A 175 -6.73 43.23 23.05
C ASP A 175 -7.58 42.28 23.91
N LEU A 176 -6.99 41.14 24.28
CA LEU A 176 -7.61 40.16 25.17
C LEU A 176 -7.28 40.53 26.62
N ASN A 177 -8.32 40.65 27.46
CA ASN A 177 -8.16 40.85 28.90
C ASN A 177 -8.65 39.62 29.66
N VAL A 178 -7.80 39.06 30.51
CA VAL A 178 -8.13 37.92 31.39
C VAL A 178 -7.89 38.37 32.83
N ALA A 179 -8.90 38.17 33.69
CA ALA A 179 -8.86 38.59 35.10
C ALA A 179 -8.50 40.09 35.31
N GLY A 180 -8.87 40.97 34.37
CA GLY A 180 -8.60 42.41 34.45
C GLY A 180 -7.24 42.86 33.92
N SER A 181 -6.40 41.94 33.47
CA SER A 181 -5.08 42.23 32.89
C SER A 181 -5.04 41.92 31.40
N LYS A 182 -4.36 42.77 30.63
CA LYS A 182 -4.10 42.52 29.21
C LYS A 182 -3.20 41.29 29.07
N VAL A 183 -3.53 40.43 28.11
CA VAL A 183 -2.69 39.29 27.71
C VAL A 183 -1.71 39.79 26.65
N ASP A 184 -0.44 39.85 27.02
CA ASP A 184 0.63 40.22 26.09
C ASP A 184 1.18 39.00 25.36
N GLY A 185 1.53 39.21 24.08
CA GLY A 185 2.25 38.23 23.27
C GLY A 185 3.73 38.20 23.63
N PHE A 186 4.36 37.05 23.44
CA PHE A 186 5.80 36.87 23.62
C PHE A 186 6.29 35.79 22.66
N LEU A 187 7.42 36.04 21.99
CA LEU A 187 7.96 35.12 20.99
C LEU A 187 9.14 34.30 21.51
N GLY A 188 9.64 34.58 22.71
CA GLY A 188 10.84 33.93 23.24
C GLY A 188 12.01 33.98 22.23
N VAL A 189 12.74 32.88 22.09
CA VAL A 189 13.85 32.76 21.14
C VAL A 189 13.43 32.85 19.66
N LEU A 190 12.14 32.68 19.35
CA LEU A 190 11.60 32.89 17.99
C LEU A 190 11.66 34.37 17.60
N GLY A 191 11.64 35.29 18.57
CA GLY A 191 11.64 36.73 18.31
C GLY A 191 12.82 37.18 17.44
N LYS A 192 13.99 36.55 17.60
CA LYS A 192 15.19 36.85 16.80
C LYS A 192 14.97 36.65 15.29
N ASP A 193 14.10 35.70 14.94
CA ASP A 193 13.82 35.34 13.56
C ASP A 193 12.87 36.36 12.91
N TYR A 194 12.25 37.28 13.66
CA TYR A 194 11.29 38.28 13.15
C TYR A 194 11.74 39.74 13.33
N VAL A 195 13.02 39.96 13.65
CA VAL A 195 13.60 41.30 13.79
C VAL A 195 13.43 42.10 12.50
N GLY A 196 12.92 43.32 12.61
CA GLY A 196 12.73 44.24 11.47
C GLY A 196 11.42 44.08 10.70
N LEU A 197 10.56 43.12 11.05
CA LEU A 197 9.26 42.92 10.41
C LEU A 197 8.09 43.62 11.14
N PRO A 198 7.02 44.01 10.42
CA PRO A 198 5.82 44.60 11.02
C PRO A 198 5.23 43.73 12.13
N GLY A 199 4.84 44.35 13.26
CA GLY A 199 4.25 43.64 14.39
C GLY A 199 5.26 43.08 15.41
N HIS A 200 6.58 43.14 15.13
CA HIS A 200 7.61 42.81 16.11
C HIS A 200 7.98 44.04 16.96
N GLN A 201 7.44 44.14 18.18
CA GLN A 201 7.95 45.09 19.18
C GLN A 201 9.23 44.50 19.78
N SER A 202 10.32 45.28 19.83
CA SER A 202 11.56 44.89 20.49
C SER A 202 11.32 44.73 22.00
N ALA A 203 10.80 43.58 22.42
CA ALA A 203 10.75 43.22 23.83
C ALA A 203 12.16 42.80 24.25
N ALA A 204 12.62 43.31 25.40
CA ALA A 204 13.89 42.92 25.99
C ALA A 204 13.96 41.39 26.15
N PRO A 205 15.14 40.74 26.04
CA PRO A 205 15.28 39.29 25.86
C PRO A 205 14.77 38.39 26.99
N ASP A 206 14.09 38.89 28.01
CA ASP A 206 14.03 38.23 29.33
C ASP A 206 12.70 38.43 30.12
N SER A 207 11.60 38.84 29.50
CA SER A 207 10.32 39.07 30.21
C SER A 207 9.29 37.91 30.14
N GLY A 208 9.63 36.78 29.52
CA GLY A 208 8.81 35.56 29.54
C GLY A 208 9.12 34.65 30.75
N PRO A 209 8.26 33.69 31.10
CA PRO A 209 8.63 32.67 32.08
C PRO A 209 9.92 31.98 31.63
N LYS A 210 10.93 31.93 32.50
CA LYS A 210 12.23 31.31 32.21
C LYS A 210 12.01 29.83 31.89
N ASP A 211 12.56 29.35 30.78
CA ASP A 211 12.56 27.92 30.40
C ASP A 211 13.05 27.01 31.55
N SER A 212 13.85 27.56 32.49
CA SER A 212 14.31 26.89 33.70
C SER A 212 13.23 26.39 34.67
N GLN A 213 11.96 26.78 34.52
CA GLN A 213 10.85 26.19 35.29
C GLN A 213 10.23 24.95 34.63
N PHE A 214 10.52 24.71 33.35
CA PHE A 214 10.09 23.53 32.59
C PHE A 214 11.23 22.54 32.31
N GLU A 215 12.48 22.92 32.61
CA GLU A 215 13.68 22.06 32.50
C GLU A 215 13.73 20.87 33.47
N ALA A 216 12.79 20.74 34.41
CA ALA A 216 12.81 19.69 35.43
C ALA A 216 12.24 18.32 35.00
N SER A 217 11.89 18.14 33.73
CA SER A 217 11.51 16.82 33.20
C SER A 217 11.87 16.64 31.72
N GLY A 218 13.09 16.15 31.45
CA GLY A 218 13.42 15.41 30.22
C GLY A 218 13.97 16.19 29.02
N ASP A 219 14.09 17.52 29.08
CA ASP A 219 14.32 18.34 27.87
C ASP A 219 15.80 18.52 27.45
N SER A 220 16.80 18.04 28.21
CA SER A 220 18.21 18.05 27.75
C SER A 220 18.60 16.79 26.97
N GLU A 221 17.84 15.70 27.10
CA GLU A 221 18.15 14.44 26.43
C GLU A 221 17.92 14.56 24.92
N TYR A 222 16.86 15.21 24.42
CA TYR A 222 16.55 15.15 22.98
C TYR A 222 17.50 15.95 22.07
N TYR A 223 18.04 17.09 22.54
CA TYR A 223 19.01 17.89 21.76
C TYR A 223 20.45 17.39 21.90
N GLU A 224 20.80 16.78 23.04
CA GLU A 224 22.07 16.07 23.18
C GLU A 224 22.04 14.70 22.50
N ILE A 225 20.91 13.98 22.46
CA ILE A 225 20.79 12.67 21.80
C ILE A 225 21.08 12.77 20.30
N ASN A 226 20.62 13.80 19.57
CA ASN A 226 20.97 13.93 18.14
C ASN A 226 22.45 14.26 17.88
N ASN A 227 23.15 14.89 18.84
CA ASN A 227 24.59 15.16 18.75
C ASN A 227 25.47 14.06 19.37
N ILE A 228 24.93 13.26 20.30
CA ILE A 228 25.60 12.14 20.97
C ILE A 228 25.40 10.85 20.16
N ILE A 229 24.25 10.62 19.52
CA ILE A 229 24.04 9.52 18.57
C ILE A 229 25.00 9.63 17.38
N ALA A 230 25.24 10.85 16.88
CA ALA A 230 26.23 11.10 15.83
C ALA A 230 27.70 10.94 16.30
N ALA A 231 27.96 10.99 17.61
CA ALA A 231 29.31 10.93 18.18
C ALA A 231 29.66 9.59 18.83
N SER A 232 28.69 8.68 19.05
CA SER A 232 28.94 7.38 19.70
C SER A 232 28.33 6.15 19.00
N MET A 233 27.80 6.28 17.78
CA MET A 233 27.41 5.12 16.96
C MET A 233 28.29 4.97 15.72
N THR A 234 28.43 3.72 15.28
CA THR A 234 28.95 3.34 13.96
C THR A 234 28.22 4.17 12.88
N SER A 235 28.95 4.72 11.89
CA SER A 235 28.34 5.60 10.87
C SER A 235 27.19 4.91 10.12
N LEU A 236 26.26 5.66 9.50
CA LEU A 236 25.17 5.02 8.72
C LEU A 236 25.74 4.15 7.60
N GLU A 237 26.83 4.60 7.00
CA GLU A 237 27.58 3.84 6.02
C GLU A 237 28.10 2.52 6.60
N ASP A 238 28.76 2.55 7.76
CA ASP A 238 29.29 1.34 8.40
C ASP A 238 28.16 0.37 8.79
N THR A 239 27.06 0.89 9.33
CA THR A 239 25.86 0.09 9.66
C THR A 239 25.28 -0.58 8.41
N TYR A 240 25.12 0.19 7.33
CA TYR A 240 24.58 -0.35 6.08
C TYR A 240 25.55 -1.33 5.40
N ARG A 241 26.86 -1.07 5.47
CA ARG A 241 27.88 -2.02 4.99
C ARG A 241 27.87 -3.30 5.80
N ALA A 242 27.73 -3.24 7.12
CA ALA A 242 27.60 -4.42 7.97
C ALA A 242 26.30 -5.21 7.69
N PHE A 243 25.19 -4.52 7.42
CA PHE A 243 23.95 -5.13 6.93
C PHE A 243 24.15 -5.79 5.56
N PHE A 244 24.82 -5.12 4.63
CA PHE A 244 25.10 -5.62 3.30
C PHE A 244 26.02 -6.85 3.33
N ASP A 245 27.08 -6.80 4.14
CA ASP A 245 27.99 -7.93 4.38
C ASP A 245 27.24 -9.09 5.05
N CYS A 246 26.31 -8.80 5.97
CA CYS A 246 25.42 -9.82 6.53
C CYS A 246 24.59 -10.55 5.46
N LEU A 247 24.04 -9.82 4.47
CA LEU A 247 23.34 -10.41 3.33
C LEU A 247 24.30 -11.21 2.43
N LYS A 248 25.45 -10.62 2.09
CA LYS A 248 26.47 -11.22 1.23
C LYS A 248 27.04 -12.52 1.82
N ASP A 249 27.35 -12.52 3.11
CA ASP A 249 27.89 -13.65 3.86
C ASP A 249 26.82 -14.61 4.37
N ARG A 250 25.54 -14.32 4.10
CA ARG A 250 24.38 -15.15 4.46
C ARG A 250 24.24 -15.38 5.97
N ARG A 251 24.57 -14.37 6.77
CA ARG A 251 24.47 -14.40 8.25
C ARG A 251 23.04 -14.10 8.72
N TRP A 252 22.07 -14.88 8.27
CA TRP A 252 20.63 -14.58 8.43
C TRP A 252 20.18 -14.36 9.88
N GLY A 253 20.78 -15.05 10.84
CA GLY A 253 20.49 -14.88 12.27
C GLY A 253 20.86 -13.50 12.83
N ASP A 254 21.77 -12.79 12.15
CA ASP A 254 22.24 -11.47 12.57
C ASP A 254 21.37 -10.33 12.00
N LEU A 255 20.45 -10.60 11.08
CA LEU A 255 19.66 -9.55 10.41
C LEU A 255 18.79 -8.72 11.35
N GLY A 256 18.26 -9.31 12.43
CA GLY A 256 17.50 -8.59 13.46
C GLY A 256 18.32 -7.52 14.19
N THR A 257 19.65 -7.56 14.09
CA THR A 257 20.53 -6.51 14.62
C THR A 257 20.51 -5.26 13.74
N PHE A 258 20.30 -5.43 12.43
CA PHE A 258 20.34 -4.35 11.44
C PHE A 258 18.96 -3.84 11.03
N LEU A 259 17.91 -4.65 11.14
CA LEU A 259 16.54 -4.28 10.74
C LEU A 259 15.72 -3.76 11.92
N HIS A 260 15.02 -2.65 11.70
CA HIS A 260 14.04 -2.15 12.65
C HIS A 260 12.79 -3.07 12.70
N PRO A 261 12.09 -3.24 13.84
CA PRO A 261 10.90 -4.11 13.93
C PRO A 261 9.74 -3.72 12.99
N GLN A 262 9.70 -2.47 12.54
CA GLN A 262 8.73 -1.94 11.57
C GLN A 262 9.34 -1.75 10.18
N PHE A 263 10.39 -2.50 9.85
CA PHE A 263 11.09 -2.36 8.58
C PHE A 263 10.13 -2.53 7.39
N THR A 264 10.19 -1.63 6.42
CA THR A 264 9.45 -1.71 5.17
C THR A 264 10.38 -1.76 3.97
N LYS A 265 10.11 -2.61 3.00
CA LYS A 265 10.78 -2.60 1.69
C LYS A 265 9.75 -2.46 0.58
N ASN A 266 9.89 -1.43 -0.26
CA ASN A 266 8.92 -1.08 -1.30
C ASN A 266 7.48 -1.01 -0.74
N ASP A 267 7.34 -0.33 0.41
CA ASP A 267 6.09 -0.11 1.17
C ASP A 267 5.40 -1.36 1.73
N LYS A 268 5.98 -2.55 1.54
CA LYS A 268 5.58 -3.78 2.25
C LYS A 268 6.34 -3.90 3.56
N GLN A 269 5.62 -4.20 4.66
CA GLN A 269 6.23 -4.41 5.97
C GLN A 269 6.83 -5.81 6.09
N TYR A 270 8.00 -5.91 6.72
CA TYR A 270 8.72 -7.14 6.96
C TYR A 270 9.16 -7.23 8.43
N THR A 271 8.97 -8.40 9.04
CA THR A 271 9.76 -8.83 10.21
C THR A 271 11.13 -9.34 9.75
N PRO A 272 12.16 -9.37 10.62
CA PRO A 272 13.45 -9.99 10.28
C PRO A 272 13.31 -11.40 9.71
N ASP A 273 12.40 -12.21 10.26
CA ASP A 273 12.14 -13.58 9.80
C ASP A 273 11.44 -13.63 8.42
N SER A 274 10.51 -12.71 8.15
CA SER A 274 9.85 -12.66 6.84
C SER A 274 10.77 -12.10 5.75
N PHE A 275 11.74 -11.25 6.13
CA PHE A 275 12.72 -10.69 5.21
C PHE A 275 13.76 -11.74 4.78
N THR A 276 14.04 -12.74 5.62
CA THR A 276 15.02 -13.79 5.32
C THR A 276 14.48 -14.89 4.43
N ALA A 277 13.16 -15.13 4.42
CA ALA A 277 12.55 -16.27 3.72
C ALA A 277 12.89 -16.33 2.22
N GLU A 278 12.92 -15.18 1.54
CA GLU A 278 13.18 -15.11 0.09
C GLU A 278 14.70 -15.17 -0.22
N PRO A 279 15.60 -14.39 0.41
CA PRO A 279 17.05 -14.52 0.21
C PRO A 279 17.64 -15.86 0.68
N GLN A 280 17.06 -16.52 1.69
CA GLN A 280 17.52 -17.84 2.17
C GLN A 280 17.28 -18.96 1.15
N ALA A 281 16.20 -18.87 0.38
CA ALA A 281 15.87 -19.86 -0.64
C ALA A 281 16.78 -19.76 -1.89
N ASP A 282 17.45 -18.62 -2.08
CA ASP A 282 18.30 -18.35 -3.23
C ASP A 282 19.79 -18.50 -2.91
N THR A 283 20.35 -19.66 -3.23
CA THR A 283 21.76 -19.96 -3.00
C THR A 283 22.69 -19.45 -4.11
N ALA A 284 22.17 -18.83 -5.17
CA ALA A 284 22.92 -18.50 -6.39
C ALA A 284 23.02 -16.99 -6.70
N THR A 285 22.77 -16.16 -5.70
CA THR A 285 22.98 -14.70 -5.75
C THR A 285 24.33 -14.31 -5.13
N GLU A 286 25.09 -13.48 -5.85
CA GLU A 286 26.29 -12.76 -5.44
C GLU A 286 25.99 -11.25 -5.46
N LEU A 287 26.38 -10.54 -4.41
CA LEU A 287 26.12 -9.11 -4.23
C LEU A 287 27.42 -8.32 -4.12
N GLU A 288 27.49 -7.18 -4.80
CA GLU A 288 28.60 -6.23 -4.71
C GLU A 288 28.08 -4.80 -4.56
N LEU A 289 28.63 -4.05 -3.61
CA LEU A 289 28.23 -2.67 -3.34
C LEU A 289 29.13 -1.71 -4.13
N PHE A 290 28.57 -1.04 -5.14
CA PHE A 290 29.30 -0.18 -6.09
C PHE A 290 29.44 1.27 -5.64
N ALA A 291 28.33 1.85 -5.18
CA ALA A 291 28.33 3.23 -4.72
C ALA A 291 27.46 3.34 -3.47
N VAL A 292 27.92 4.20 -2.55
CA VAL A 292 27.17 4.62 -1.38
C VAL A 292 27.20 6.15 -1.39
N THR A 293 26.04 6.75 -1.16
CA THR A 293 25.85 8.20 -1.03
C THR A 293 25.11 8.45 0.27
N VAL A 294 25.72 9.17 1.21
CA VAL A 294 25.24 9.26 2.59
C VAL A 294 24.77 10.67 2.91
N ASP A 295 23.62 10.78 3.59
CA ASP A 295 23.20 11.97 4.30
C ASP A 295 22.98 11.62 5.77
N GLU A 296 24.07 11.72 6.53
CA GLU A 296 24.12 11.43 7.97
C GLU A 296 23.08 12.24 8.75
N LYS A 297 22.91 13.52 8.40
CA LYS A 297 21.95 14.41 9.08
C LYS A 297 20.51 14.04 8.78
N GLY A 298 20.24 13.55 7.58
CA GLY A 298 18.93 13.09 7.14
C GLY A 298 18.61 11.64 7.51
N LEU A 299 19.50 10.93 8.22
CA LEU A 299 19.39 9.51 8.58
C LEU A 299 19.05 8.62 7.38
N ARG A 300 19.70 8.86 6.25
CA ARG A 300 19.39 8.21 4.98
C ARG A 300 20.61 8.00 4.12
N LEU A 301 20.54 6.96 3.30
CA LEU A 301 21.63 6.47 2.47
C LEU A 301 21.07 5.95 1.16
N ALA A 302 21.71 6.28 0.05
CA ALA A 302 21.47 5.60 -1.21
C ALA A 302 22.62 4.62 -1.50
N SER A 303 22.27 3.47 -2.07
CA SER A 303 23.23 2.48 -2.51
C SER A 303 22.96 2.06 -3.94
N THR A 304 24.04 1.85 -4.68
CA THR A 304 24.06 1.17 -5.96
C THR A 304 24.68 -0.20 -5.74
N THR A 305 23.92 -1.25 -5.97
CA THR A 305 24.34 -2.63 -5.80
C THR A 305 24.37 -3.33 -7.15
N LEU A 306 25.45 -4.05 -7.43
CA LEU A 306 25.49 -5.01 -8.52
C LEU A 306 25.00 -6.37 -7.99
N VAL A 307 24.04 -6.94 -8.68
CA VAL A 307 23.46 -8.24 -8.38
C VAL A 307 23.85 -9.20 -9.49
N LYS A 308 24.60 -10.23 -9.15
CA LYS A 308 24.89 -11.35 -10.04
C LYS A 308 24.10 -12.56 -9.57
N TRP A 309 23.13 -12.95 -10.37
CA TRP A 309 22.12 -13.92 -9.97
C TRP A 309 21.96 -15.01 -11.02
N LYS A 310 21.89 -16.26 -10.59
CA LYS A 310 21.53 -17.37 -11.47
C LYS A 310 20.17 -17.93 -11.08
N PRO A 311 19.10 -17.67 -11.84
CA PRO A 311 17.79 -18.19 -11.50
C PRO A 311 17.75 -19.72 -11.61
N SER A 312 17.03 -20.36 -10.69
CA SER A 312 16.81 -21.81 -10.65
C SER A 312 15.56 -22.27 -11.42
N GLY A 313 14.66 -21.35 -11.76
CA GLY A 313 13.42 -21.58 -12.50
C GLY A 313 13.14 -20.47 -13.52
N LYS A 314 12.01 -20.57 -14.23
CA LYS A 314 11.65 -19.58 -15.26
C LYS A 314 11.51 -18.18 -14.67
N VAL A 315 12.03 -17.18 -15.39
CA VAL A 315 11.97 -15.76 -15.02
C VAL A 315 11.45 -14.97 -16.21
N MET A 316 10.40 -14.17 -16.02
CA MET A 316 9.78 -13.39 -17.09
C MET A 316 9.47 -14.23 -18.35
N GLU A 317 8.97 -15.46 -18.14
CA GLU A 317 8.63 -16.44 -19.19
C GLU A 317 9.83 -17.08 -19.92
N PHE A 318 11.06 -16.65 -19.64
CA PHE A 318 12.28 -17.25 -20.20
C PHE A 318 12.79 -18.39 -19.32
N ASP A 319 13.37 -19.40 -19.97
CA ASP A 319 14.09 -20.47 -19.28
C ASP A 319 15.36 -19.92 -18.59
N PRO A 320 15.80 -20.55 -17.49
CA PRO A 320 17.04 -20.17 -16.81
C PRO A 320 18.23 -20.12 -17.80
N PRO A 321 18.98 -19.01 -17.84
CA PRO A 321 20.14 -18.91 -18.70
C PRO A 321 21.26 -19.83 -18.20
N ARG A 322 22.12 -20.29 -19.12
CA ARG A 322 23.27 -21.14 -18.77
C ARG A 322 24.25 -20.43 -17.83
N ALA A 323 24.40 -19.12 -17.99
CA ALA A 323 25.25 -18.25 -17.19
C ALA A 323 24.42 -17.40 -16.20
N PRO A 324 24.99 -16.95 -15.07
CA PRO A 324 24.36 -15.95 -14.21
C PRO A 324 24.08 -14.65 -14.99
N ILE A 325 22.97 -13.99 -14.65
CA ILE A 325 22.66 -12.65 -15.13
C ILE A 325 23.19 -11.60 -14.16
N ILE A 326 23.55 -10.43 -14.67
CA ILE A 326 24.15 -9.34 -13.90
C ILE A 326 23.33 -8.08 -14.11
N PHE A 327 22.83 -7.47 -13.03
CA PHE A 327 22.04 -6.25 -13.12
C PHE A 327 22.28 -5.33 -11.92
N MET A 328 21.90 -4.07 -12.06
CA MET A 328 22.04 -3.06 -11.01
C MET A 328 20.75 -2.93 -10.19
N ASP A 329 20.87 -2.70 -8.90
CA ASP A 329 19.78 -2.30 -8.01
C ASP A 329 20.11 -0.97 -7.35
N GLN A 330 19.21 0.00 -7.49
CA GLN A 330 19.31 1.31 -6.86
C GLN A 330 18.39 1.36 -5.64
N GLN A 331 18.98 1.51 -4.46
CA GLN A 331 18.24 1.53 -3.21
C GLN A 331 18.36 2.88 -2.50
N PHE A 332 17.26 3.31 -1.90
CA PHE A 332 17.21 4.42 -0.94
C PHE A 332 16.78 3.85 0.40
N ASN A 333 17.55 4.19 1.43
CA ASN A 333 17.48 3.58 2.74
C ASN A 333 17.30 4.67 3.79
N TRP A 334 16.42 4.43 4.75
CA TRP A 334 16.19 5.29 5.91
C TRP A 334 16.44 4.50 7.18
N PHE A 335 17.02 5.17 8.18
CA PHE A 335 17.44 4.56 9.43
C PHE A 335 16.72 5.17 10.63
N VAL A 336 16.47 4.32 11.62
CA VAL A 336 15.87 4.64 12.92
C VAL A 336 16.63 3.85 13.97
N ASP A 337 17.09 4.51 15.04
CA ASP A 337 17.84 3.89 16.14
C ASP A 337 19.07 3.08 15.67
N GLY A 338 19.77 3.58 14.65
CA GLY A 338 20.93 2.88 14.06
C GLY A 338 20.58 1.61 13.29
N LYS A 339 19.30 1.40 12.96
CA LYS A 339 18.80 0.25 12.19
C LYS A 339 18.06 0.69 10.94
N LEU A 340 18.09 -0.15 9.92
CA LEU A 340 17.37 0.05 8.67
C LEU A 340 15.85 -0.05 8.89
N PHE A 341 15.14 1.04 8.60
CA PHE A 341 13.70 1.20 8.81
C PHE A 341 12.88 1.17 7.52
N LYS A 342 13.42 1.74 6.44
CA LYS A 342 12.75 1.70 5.13
C LYS A 342 13.78 1.53 4.03
N THR A 343 13.45 0.70 3.04
CA THR A 343 14.19 0.59 1.78
C THR A 343 13.23 0.74 0.61
N ILE A 344 13.54 1.63 -0.32
CA ILE A 344 12.95 1.63 -1.66
C ILE A 344 14.02 1.12 -2.61
N SER A 345 13.78 -0.02 -3.25
CA SER A 345 14.71 -0.73 -4.14
C SER A 345 14.16 -0.83 -5.55
N MET A 346 15.01 -0.58 -6.53
CA MET A 346 14.70 -0.61 -7.95
C MET A 346 15.77 -1.43 -8.71
N PRO A 347 15.53 -2.73 -8.90
CA PRO A 347 16.39 -3.56 -9.75
C PRO A 347 16.16 -3.25 -11.23
N ASP A 348 17.22 -3.33 -12.03
CA ASP A 348 17.20 -3.12 -13.48
C ASP A 348 16.57 -4.32 -14.20
N ARG A 349 15.24 -4.32 -14.21
CA ARG A 349 14.43 -5.39 -14.80
C ARG A 349 14.54 -5.45 -16.32
N GLU A 350 14.81 -4.34 -16.99
CA GLU A 350 15.01 -4.35 -18.44
C GLU A 350 16.29 -5.05 -18.80
N GLU A 351 17.33 -4.84 -18.01
CA GLU A 351 18.57 -5.57 -18.21
C GLU A 351 18.42 -7.07 -17.95
N VAL A 352 17.69 -7.44 -16.90
CA VAL A 352 17.33 -8.84 -16.64
C VAL A 352 16.61 -9.44 -17.85
N ARG A 353 15.58 -8.76 -18.38
CA ARG A 353 14.84 -9.21 -19.57
C ARG A 353 15.75 -9.36 -20.78
N ARG A 354 16.65 -8.41 -21.02
CA ARG A 354 17.58 -8.42 -22.15
C ARG A 354 18.50 -9.63 -22.10
N GLN A 355 19.13 -9.89 -20.95
CA GLN A 355 20.00 -11.07 -20.75
C GLN A 355 19.27 -12.40 -20.85
N LEU A 356 17.98 -12.43 -20.51
CA LEU A 356 17.14 -13.62 -20.69
C LEU A 356 16.77 -13.84 -22.16
N SER A 357 16.53 -12.76 -22.92
CA SER A 357 16.16 -12.83 -24.35
C SER A 357 17.33 -13.08 -25.31
N ASP A 358 18.53 -12.60 -24.97
CA ASP A 358 19.78 -12.80 -25.73
C ASP A 358 20.97 -13.01 -24.77
N PRO A 359 21.17 -14.25 -24.27
CA PRO A 359 22.18 -14.53 -23.25
C PRO A 359 23.65 -14.37 -23.72
N GLU A 360 23.92 -14.52 -25.02
CA GLU A 360 25.29 -14.44 -25.55
C GLU A 360 25.70 -12.99 -25.86
N GLY A 361 24.81 -12.21 -26.49
CA GLY A 361 25.08 -10.79 -26.79
C GLY A 361 25.11 -9.91 -25.54
N ALA A 362 24.26 -10.22 -24.56
CA ALA A 362 24.14 -9.40 -23.37
C ALA A 362 25.33 -9.52 -22.40
N ARG A 363 25.93 -10.72 -22.31
CA ARG A 363 27.08 -10.98 -21.45
C ARG A 363 28.34 -10.23 -21.90
N ALA A 364 28.62 -10.19 -23.21
CA ALA A 364 29.78 -9.48 -23.73
C ALA A 364 29.75 -7.97 -23.41
N GLN A 365 28.56 -7.36 -23.51
CA GLN A 365 28.35 -5.95 -23.17
C GLN A 365 28.53 -5.68 -21.66
N TRP A 366 28.10 -6.60 -20.79
CA TRP A 366 28.28 -6.44 -19.35
C TRP A 366 29.70 -6.71 -18.87
N ASP A 367 30.40 -7.70 -19.43
CA ASP A 367 31.81 -7.93 -19.12
C ASP A 367 32.64 -6.69 -19.53
N GLU A 368 32.26 -6.00 -20.62
CA GLU A 368 32.85 -4.72 -21.03
C GLU A 368 32.49 -3.57 -20.06
N ILE A 369 31.22 -3.42 -19.69
CA ILE A 369 30.76 -2.45 -18.69
C ILE A 369 31.44 -2.68 -17.33
N ALA A 370 31.53 -3.92 -16.85
CA ALA A 370 32.22 -4.27 -15.60
C ALA A 370 33.73 -4.04 -15.69
N SER A 371 34.33 -4.15 -16.88
CA SER A 371 35.76 -3.85 -17.10
C SER A 371 36.08 -2.35 -17.17
N THR A 372 35.12 -1.49 -17.56
CA THR A 372 35.25 -0.03 -17.50
C THR A 372 34.94 0.56 -16.11
N HIS A 373 34.54 -0.28 -15.14
CA HIS A 373 34.34 0.13 -13.75
C HIS A 373 35.64 0.42 -13.00
N THR A 374 36.77 -0.20 -13.36
CA THR A 374 38.08 0.23 -12.86
C THR A 374 38.45 1.57 -13.50
N ASP A 375 38.80 2.56 -12.68
CA ASP A 375 39.02 3.98 -13.02
C ASP A 375 39.77 4.26 -14.32
N GLN A 376 39.08 4.17 -15.47
CA GLN A 376 39.63 4.66 -16.74
C GLN A 376 39.76 6.19 -16.77
N LEU A 377 39.12 6.90 -15.82
CA LEU A 377 39.29 8.34 -15.66
C LEU A 377 40.54 8.73 -14.84
N ASP A 378 41.15 7.80 -14.10
CA ASP A 378 42.36 8.10 -13.30
C ASP A 378 43.66 7.89 -14.07
N ALA A 379 43.60 7.24 -15.24
CA ALA A 379 44.77 7.06 -16.11
C ALA A 379 45.27 8.38 -16.76
N GLY A 380 44.56 9.50 -16.59
CA GLY A 380 44.91 10.79 -17.19
C GLY A 380 44.84 12.03 -16.28
N ALA A 381 44.38 11.92 -15.03
CA ALA A 381 44.07 13.09 -14.19
C ALA A 381 44.93 13.20 -12.91
N ALA A 382 46.24 12.99 -13.03
CA ALA A 382 47.21 13.52 -12.08
C ALA A 382 47.54 15.01 -12.38
N VAL A 383 46.52 15.81 -12.68
CA VAL A 383 46.63 17.26 -12.87
C VAL A 383 45.65 17.90 -11.89
N GLY A 384 46.17 18.59 -10.88
CA GLY A 384 45.43 19.07 -9.73
C GLY A 384 44.15 19.84 -10.10
N THR A 385 43.03 19.42 -9.54
CA THR A 385 41.75 20.12 -9.63
C THR A 385 41.87 21.47 -8.92
N SER A 386 41.75 22.58 -9.64
CA SER A 386 41.85 23.93 -9.09
C SER A 386 40.56 24.45 -8.47
N GLN A 387 39.46 23.68 -8.53
CA GLN A 387 38.17 24.08 -7.95
C GLN A 387 37.90 23.41 -6.59
N PRO A 388 37.35 24.17 -5.61
CA PRO A 388 36.98 23.61 -4.32
C PRO A 388 35.82 22.62 -4.44
N ARG A 389 35.87 21.53 -3.64
CA ARG A 389 34.77 20.58 -3.51
C ARG A 389 33.46 21.29 -3.14
N LEU A 390 32.35 20.82 -3.70
CA LEU A 390 31.02 21.37 -3.42
C LEU A 390 30.48 20.79 -2.12
N THR A 391 29.81 21.62 -1.32
CA THR A 391 29.06 21.16 -0.16
C THR A 391 27.84 20.34 -0.60
N ALA A 392 27.29 19.48 0.27
CA ALA A 392 26.10 18.69 -0.03
C ALA A 392 24.92 19.55 -0.57
N ASN A 393 24.70 20.72 0.04
CA ASN A 393 23.67 21.66 -0.40
C ASN A 393 23.93 22.21 -1.81
N LYS A 394 25.19 22.49 -2.16
CA LYS A 394 25.57 22.96 -3.49
C LYS A 394 25.46 21.85 -4.53
N LEU A 395 25.88 20.62 -4.20
CA LEU A 395 25.68 19.45 -5.07
C LEU A 395 24.20 19.25 -5.40
N ALA A 396 23.34 19.26 -4.38
CA ALA A 396 21.91 19.12 -4.57
C ALA A 396 21.28 20.28 -5.35
N ALA A 397 21.82 21.50 -5.24
CA ALA A 397 21.37 22.66 -6.01
C ALA A 397 21.78 22.54 -7.49
N VAL A 398 23.05 22.25 -7.77
CA VAL A 398 23.55 22.03 -9.15
C VAL A 398 22.79 20.90 -9.84
N TYR A 399 22.47 19.83 -9.10
CA TYR A 399 21.68 18.72 -9.61
C TYR A 399 20.24 19.12 -9.99
N ARG A 400 19.59 19.97 -9.21
CA ARG A 400 18.24 20.48 -9.55
C ARG A 400 18.29 21.43 -10.74
N GLU A 401 19.26 22.34 -10.78
CA GLU A 401 19.46 23.23 -11.94
C GLU A 401 19.73 22.44 -13.23
N TYR A 402 20.42 21.30 -13.14
CA TYR A 402 20.61 20.38 -14.26
C TYR A 402 19.26 19.85 -14.79
N PHE A 403 18.33 19.45 -13.93
CA PHE A 403 16.99 19.05 -14.36
C PHE A 403 16.10 20.21 -14.79
N ASP A 404 16.28 21.41 -14.25
CA ASP A 404 15.64 22.62 -14.76
C ASP A 404 16.08 22.90 -16.21
N CYS A 405 17.36 22.67 -16.53
CA CYS A 405 17.89 22.77 -17.89
C CYS A 405 17.23 21.76 -18.85
N VAL A 406 16.99 20.52 -18.38
CA VAL A 406 16.26 19.48 -19.14
C VAL A 406 14.80 19.88 -19.34
N ASN A 407 14.11 20.25 -18.26
CA ASN A 407 12.68 20.62 -18.28
C ASN A 407 12.41 21.84 -19.15
N ASN A 408 13.27 22.86 -19.07
CA ASN A 408 13.14 24.11 -19.84
C ASN A 408 13.69 24.01 -21.28
N ARG A 409 14.21 22.85 -21.69
CA ARG A 409 14.77 22.61 -23.02
C ARG A 409 15.94 23.53 -23.38
N THR A 410 16.74 23.96 -22.40
CA THR A 410 17.87 24.89 -22.60
C THR A 410 19.22 24.20 -22.68
N MET A 411 19.23 22.88 -22.89
CA MET A 411 20.45 22.07 -22.93
C MET A 411 21.42 22.54 -24.03
N ALA A 412 20.94 22.99 -25.19
CA ALA A 412 21.82 23.50 -26.26
C ALA A 412 22.76 24.63 -25.78
N ASP A 413 22.29 25.49 -24.88
CA ASP A 413 23.02 26.67 -24.41
C ASP A 413 23.71 26.47 -23.06
N HIS A 414 23.19 25.56 -22.22
CA HIS A 414 23.59 25.48 -20.81
C HIS A 414 24.13 24.11 -20.38
N TRP A 415 24.10 23.08 -21.22
CA TRP A 415 24.50 21.71 -20.85
C TRP A 415 25.94 21.61 -20.33
N ALA A 416 26.87 22.32 -20.97
CA ALA A 416 28.28 22.36 -20.58
C ALA A 416 28.51 22.96 -19.17
N LYS A 417 27.53 23.65 -18.58
CA LYS A 417 27.58 24.15 -17.20
C LYS A 417 27.53 22.99 -16.20
N PHE A 418 26.72 21.99 -16.48
CA PHE A 418 26.35 20.93 -15.54
C PHE A 418 27.08 19.61 -15.79
N VAL A 419 27.47 19.37 -17.03
CA VAL A 419 28.00 18.07 -17.47
C VAL A 419 29.47 18.19 -17.87
N HIS A 420 30.27 17.22 -17.44
CA HIS A 420 31.69 17.15 -17.76
C HIS A 420 31.91 16.82 -19.26
N ALA A 421 33.09 17.12 -19.80
CA ALA A 421 33.38 16.93 -21.24
C ALA A 421 33.27 15.46 -21.69
N GLN A 422 33.49 14.54 -20.75
CA GLN A 422 33.23 13.10 -20.88
C GLN A 422 32.43 12.64 -19.67
N VAL A 423 31.43 11.79 -19.91
CA VAL A 423 30.53 11.23 -18.91
C VAL A 423 30.53 9.71 -19.01
N VAL A 424 30.62 9.02 -17.88
CA VAL A 424 30.41 7.57 -17.82
C VAL A 424 28.97 7.28 -17.42
N PHE A 425 28.13 6.87 -18.37
CA PHE A 425 26.73 6.50 -18.14
C PHE A 425 26.59 4.98 -18.11
N ASN A 426 26.23 4.37 -16.97
CA ASN A 426 26.12 2.92 -16.80
C ASN A 426 27.32 2.14 -17.41
N GLY A 427 28.55 2.66 -17.20
CA GLY A 427 29.80 2.11 -17.72
C GLY A 427 30.13 2.43 -19.18
N THR A 428 29.23 3.09 -19.93
CA THR A 428 29.51 3.59 -21.28
C THR A 428 30.10 5.00 -21.23
N VAL A 429 31.26 5.22 -21.85
CA VAL A 429 31.85 6.55 -21.98
C VAL A 429 31.15 7.30 -23.12
N LEU A 430 30.62 8.48 -22.81
CA LEU A 430 29.95 9.39 -23.73
C LEU A 430 30.64 10.75 -23.70
N THR A 431 30.78 11.38 -24.86
CA THR A 431 31.09 12.81 -24.95
C THR A 431 29.93 13.65 -24.42
N LEU A 432 30.21 14.92 -24.12
CA LEU A 432 29.20 15.90 -23.71
C LEU A 432 27.98 15.92 -24.65
N ASP A 433 28.22 15.90 -25.97
CA ASP A 433 27.18 15.93 -26.99
C ASP A 433 26.42 14.60 -27.11
N GLU A 434 27.10 13.45 -27.03
CA GLU A 434 26.43 12.15 -27.04
C GLU A 434 25.51 11.97 -25.83
N TYR A 435 25.93 12.45 -24.65
CA TYR A 435 25.08 12.42 -23.47
C TYR A 435 23.87 13.37 -23.61
N ARG A 436 24.07 14.57 -24.17
CA ARG A 436 22.95 15.48 -24.49
C ARG A 436 21.95 14.83 -25.44
N GLN A 437 22.43 14.24 -26.54
CA GLN A 437 21.59 13.57 -27.53
C GLN A 437 20.82 12.40 -26.93
N LYS A 438 21.42 11.68 -25.98
CA LYS A 438 20.73 10.60 -25.25
C LYS A 438 19.54 11.13 -24.45
N VAL A 439 19.69 12.22 -23.72
CA VAL A 439 18.59 12.87 -22.99
C VAL A 439 17.55 13.44 -23.95
N GLU A 440 17.98 14.08 -25.04
CA GLU A 440 17.11 14.60 -26.09
C GLU A 440 16.29 13.48 -26.76
N SER A 441 16.85 12.27 -26.91
CA SER A 441 16.13 11.14 -27.50
C SER A 441 14.85 10.79 -26.72
N VAL A 442 14.88 10.89 -25.38
CA VAL A 442 13.71 10.68 -24.52
C VAL A 442 12.68 11.80 -24.73
N ILE A 443 13.14 13.06 -24.87
CA ILE A 443 12.27 14.20 -25.18
C ILE A 443 11.62 14.04 -26.58
N THR A 444 12.29 13.39 -27.54
CA THR A 444 11.65 13.12 -28.84
C THR A 444 10.52 12.08 -28.75
N VAL A 445 10.50 11.25 -27.71
CA VAL A 445 9.40 10.33 -27.39
C VAL A 445 8.32 11.04 -26.59
N PHE A 446 8.71 11.98 -25.73
CA PHE A 446 7.87 12.78 -24.84
C PHE A 446 8.10 14.29 -25.06
N PRO A 447 7.47 14.94 -26.04
CA PRO A 447 7.73 16.34 -26.36
C PRO A 447 7.52 17.29 -25.16
N ASP A 448 6.52 16.97 -24.34
CA ASP A 448 6.12 17.63 -23.09
C ASP A 448 6.71 16.96 -21.83
N LEU A 449 7.81 16.21 -21.95
CA LEU A 449 8.50 15.57 -20.82
C LEU A 449 8.76 16.54 -19.65
N LEU A 450 8.27 16.19 -18.48
CA LEU A 450 8.57 16.82 -17.21
C LEU A 450 9.28 15.82 -16.31
N ALA A 451 10.47 16.18 -15.83
CA ALA A 451 11.23 15.42 -14.84
C ALA A 451 11.06 16.06 -13.45
N GLU A 452 10.47 15.32 -12.53
CA GLU A 452 10.24 15.71 -11.14
C GLU A 452 11.24 15.02 -10.22
N VAL A 453 11.96 15.79 -9.42
CA VAL A 453 12.96 15.28 -8.47
C VAL A 453 12.32 15.13 -7.09
N TYR A 454 12.05 13.90 -6.67
CA TYR A 454 11.35 13.59 -5.42
C TYR A 454 12.29 13.58 -4.20
N THR A 455 13.31 12.72 -4.24
CA THR A 455 14.29 12.56 -3.15
C THR A 455 15.66 12.90 -3.69
N VAL A 456 16.46 13.65 -2.91
CA VAL A 456 17.88 13.92 -3.21
C VAL A 456 18.71 13.67 -1.97
N ILE A 457 19.67 12.76 -2.07
CA ILE A 457 20.72 12.51 -1.06
C ILE A 457 22.02 13.01 -1.68
N ALA A 458 22.65 13.99 -1.04
CA ALA A 458 23.90 14.58 -1.54
C ALA A 458 25.01 14.40 -0.51
N ASP A 459 26.15 13.92 -0.97
CA ASP A 459 27.29 13.54 -0.14
C ASP A 459 28.51 14.40 -0.50
N GLU A 460 28.90 15.25 0.44
CA GLU A 460 30.06 16.15 0.32
C GLU A 460 31.39 15.39 0.30
N GLY A 461 31.49 14.26 1.01
CA GLY A 461 32.72 13.48 1.09
C GLY A 461 33.04 12.79 -0.23
N THR A 462 32.04 12.14 -0.82
CA THR A 462 32.18 11.40 -2.08
C THR A 462 31.90 12.24 -3.34
N GLN A 463 31.40 13.47 -3.18
CA GLN A 463 30.93 14.32 -4.28
C GLN A 463 29.86 13.63 -5.14
N ARG A 464 28.93 12.92 -4.48
CA ARG A 464 27.84 12.19 -5.13
C ARG A 464 26.48 12.77 -4.82
N VAL A 465 25.54 12.56 -5.74
CA VAL A 465 24.12 12.84 -5.57
C VAL A 465 23.32 11.62 -6.01
N ALA A 466 22.54 11.05 -5.11
CA ALA A 466 21.55 10.04 -5.45
C ALA A 466 20.15 10.65 -5.45
N ALA A 467 19.33 10.29 -6.45
CA ALA A 467 18.00 10.84 -6.61
C ALA A 467 16.95 9.82 -7.06
N GLN A 468 15.73 10.06 -6.59
CA GLN A 468 14.52 9.44 -7.13
C GLN A 468 13.81 10.45 -8.03
N LEU A 469 13.54 10.04 -9.25
CA LEU A 469 12.91 10.85 -10.29
C LEU A 469 11.58 10.22 -10.71
N GLU A 470 10.60 11.06 -11.00
CA GLU A 470 9.41 10.70 -11.76
C GLU A 470 9.38 11.54 -13.04
N PHE A 471 9.14 10.88 -14.16
CA PHE A 471 8.96 11.52 -15.45
C PHE A 471 7.51 11.39 -15.87
N SER A 472 6.96 12.46 -16.42
CA SER A 472 5.64 12.47 -17.05
C SER A 472 5.69 13.13 -18.42
N GLY A 473 4.85 12.66 -19.34
CA GLY A 473 4.74 13.25 -20.68
C GLY A 473 3.83 12.43 -21.59
N THR A 474 3.44 13.02 -22.71
CA THR A 474 2.64 12.42 -23.76
C THR A 474 3.52 11.59 -24.69
N MET A 475 3.26 10.28 -24.77
CA MET A 475 4.06 9.35 -25.57
C MET A 475 3.68 9.42 -27.05
N VAL A 476 4.56 9.98 -27.89
CA VAL A 476 4.31 10.14 -29.33
C VAL A 476 5.08 9.16 -30.22
N LYS A 477 6.00 8.39 -29.64
CA LYS A 477 6.77 7.33 -30.34
C LYS A 477 6.87 6.07 -29.47
N PRO A 478 7.03 4.87 -30.06
CA PRO A 478 7.27 3.66 -29.30
C PRO A 478 8.58 3.72 -28.51
N MET A 479 8.61 3.13 -27.31
CA MET A 479 9.79 3.05 -26.45
C MET A 479 9.71 1.84 -25.53
N ALA A 480 10.83 1.13 -25.34
CA ALA A 480 10.96 -0.01 -24.43
C ALA A 480 9.84 -1.07 -24.54
N GLY A 481 9.43 -1.40 -25.77
CA GLY A 481 8.38 -2.39 -26.05
C GLY A 481 6.93 -1.90 -25.93
N ALA A 482 6.70 -0.64 -25.51
CA ALA A 482 5.39 -0.01 -25.50
C ALA A 482 5.12 0.76 -26.81
N GLU A 483 3.92 0.61 -27.35
CA GLU A 483 3.44 1.33 -28.54
C GLU A 483 3.10 2.79 -28.23
N ALA A 484 3.18 3.67 -29.23
CA ALA A 484 2.77 5.06 -29.09
C ALA A 484 1.24 5.18 -29.00
N THR A 485 0.72 5.58 -27.84
CA THR A 485 -0.73 5.69 -27.60
C THR A 485 -1.26 7.12 -27.76
N GLY A 486 -0.39 8.14 -27.77
CA GLY A 486 -0.80 9.55 -27.74
C GLY A 486 -1.38 10.01 -26.40
N SER A 487 -1.27 9.19 -25.35
CA SER A 487 -1.77 9.48 -24.00
C SER A 487 -0.64 9.90 -23.05
N GLN A 488 -1.00 10.50 -21.91
CA GLN A 488 -0.07 10.78 -20.82
C GLN A 488 0.47 9.47 -20.25
N ALA A 489 1.79 9.36 -20.15
CA ALA A 489 2.49 8.26 -19.51
C ALA A 489 3.39 8.77 -18.39
N ARG A 490 3.74 7.88 -17.47
CA ARG A 490 4.70 8.15 -16.40
C ARG A 490 5.69 7.00 -16.25
N PHE A 491 6.92 7.32 -15.87
CA PHE A 491 7.91 6.32 -15.49
C PHE A 491 8.82 6.90 -14.40
N ALA A 492 9.45 6.02 -13.62
CA ALA A 492 10.36 6.42 -12.54
C ALA A 492 11.79 6.03 -12.88
N GLU A 493 12.74 6.82 -12.38
CA GLU A 493 14.17 6.54 -12.49
C GLU A 493 14.84 6.74 -11.12
N HIS A 494 15.64 5.77 -10.71
CA HIS A 494 16.54 5.91 -9.57
C HIS A 494 17.97 5.99 -10.08
N CYS A 495 18.71 6.97 -9.56
CA CYS A 495 20.01 7.29 -10.13
C CYS A 495 20.99 7.81 -9.08
N THR A 496 22.28 7.52 -9.29
CA THR A 496 23.41 8.04 -8.50
C THR A 496 24.39 8.71 -9.44
N TYR A 497 24.74 9.97 -9.18
CA TYR A 497 25.63 10.82 -9.96
C TYR A 497 26.91 11.09 -9.17
N GLU A 498 28.04 11.11 -9.84
CA GLU A 498 29.33 11.54 -9.30
C GLU A 498 29.80 12.79 -10.02
N PHE A 499 30.25 13.78 -9.23
CA PHE A 499 30.69 15.07 -9.71
C PHE A 499 32.22 15.19 -9.71
N ARG A 500 32.77 15.73 -10.80
CA ARG A 500 34.17 16.16 -10.92
C ARG A 500 34.20 17.61 -11.37
N ASP A 501 35.00 18.44 -10.70
CA ASP A 501 35.06 19.89 -10.92
C ASP A 501 33.67 20.56 -10.93
N GLY A 502 32.79 20.10 -10.03
CA GLY A 502 31.42 20.60 -9.89
C GLY A 502 30.45 20.20 -11.02
N LYS A 503 30.84 19.27 -11.90
CA LYS A 503 30.03 18.79 -13.03
C LYS A 503 29.82 17.28 -12.99
N ILE A 504 28.70 16.82 -13.52
CA ILE A 504 28.36 15.39 -13.65
C ILE A 504 29.38 14.72 -14.56
N ALA A 505 30.14 13.76 -14.02
CA ALA A 505 31.16 13.02 -14.75
C ALA A 505 30.86 11.52 -14.84
N ARG A 506 30.02 11.00 -13.95
CA ARG A 506 29.56 9.60 -13.98
C ARG A 506 28.15 9.51 -13.40
N LEU A 507 27.36 8.58 -13.92
CA LEU A 507 26.08 8.22 -13.33
C LEU A 507 25.74 6.75 -13.51
N TRP A 508 25.05 6.23 -12.51
CA TRP A 508 24.40 4.93 -12.49
C TRP A 508 22.90 5.17 -12.45
N SER A 509 22.18 4.75 -13.48
CA SER A 509 20.76 5.01 -13.68
C SER A 509 20.01 3.70 -13.91
N VAL A 510 18.91 3.50 -13.18
CA VAL A 510 17.92 2.45 -13.43
C VAL A 510 16.59 3.13 -13.66
N ALA A 511 16.02 2.92 -14.85
CA ALA A 511 14.69 3.43 -15.21
C ALA A 511 13.70 2.27 -15.27
N ASN A 512 12.53 2.45 -14.65
CA ASN A 512 11.46 1.47 -14.65
C ASN A 512 10.53 1.68 -15.84
N TRP A 513 10.95 1.14 -16.99
CA TRP A 513 10.22 1.24 -18.27
C TRP A 513 8.96 0.39 -18.33
N GLY A 514 8.82 -0.65 -17.49
CA GLY A 514 7.58 -1.43 -17.36
C GLY A 514 6.35 -0.63 -16.89
N ARG A 515 6.51 0.68 -16.62
CA ARG A 515 5.47 1.67 -16.28
C ARG A 515 4.98 2.49 -17.49
N LEU A 516 5.64 2.39 -18.64
CA LEU A 516 5.23 3.08 -19.87
C LEU A 516 3.83 2.61 -20.29
N GLY A 517 2.87 3.55 -20.32
CA GLY A 517 1.47 3.30 -20.66
C GLY A 517 0.52 3.06 -19.48
N GLN A 518 1.01 3.09 -18.22
CA GLN A 518 0.16 2.97 -17.03
C GLN A 518 -0.23 4.35 -16.46
N THR A 519 -1.51 4.53 -16.14
CA THR A 519 -2.05 5.71 -15.45
C THR A 519 -1.74 5.65 -13.95
N SER A 520 -0.47 5.79 -13.53
CA SER A 520 0.02 5.79 -12.12
C SER A 520 0.04 4.42 -11.39
N LEU A 521 0.98 4.28 -10.42
CA LEU A 521 1.04 3.14 -9.49
C LEU A 521 -0.23 3.01 -8.63
N ALA A 522 -0.86 4.14 -8.30
CA ALA A 522 -2.11 4.16 -7.56
C ALA A 522 -3.19 3.40 -8.34
N TRP A 523 -3.31 3.64 -9.64
CA TRP A 523 -4.29 2.92 -10.47
C TRP A 523 -4.06 1.42 -10.52
N ALA A 524 -2.83 0.96 -10.73
CA ALA A 524 -2.53 -0.46 -10.78
C ALA A 524 -2.87 -1.15 -9.45
N ASN A 525 -2.49 -0.56 -8.31
CA ASN A 525 -2.81 -1.08 -6.99
C ASN A 525 -4.31 -0.98 -6.68
N ASP A 526 -4.96 0.11 -7.07
CA ASP A 526 -6.36 0.37 -6.77
C ASP A 526 -7.31 -0.47 -7.63
N THR A 527 -6.88 -0.92 -8.81
CA THR A 527 -7.67 -1.76 -9.73
C THR A 527 -7.22 -3.22 -9.78
N GLU A 528 -6.19 -3.60 -9.01
CA GLU A 528 -5.72 -4.97 -8.90
C GLU A 528 -6.84 -5.89 -8.40
N ARG A 529 -6.89 -7.12 -8.91
CA ARG A 529 -7.88 -8.11 -8.49
C ARG A 529 -7.25 -9.46 -8.35
N TYR A 530 -7.85 -10.29 -7.51
CA TYR A 530 -7.37 -11.66 -7.30
C TYR A 530 -7.61 -12.55 -8.53
N ASN A 531 -8.81 -12.52 -9.10
CA ASN A 531 -9.08 -13.16 -10.39
C ASN A 531 -8.96 -12.15 -11.54
N ILE A 532 -7.87 -12.25 -12.30
CA ILE A 532 -7.58 -11.40 -13.46
C ILE A 532 -7.97 -12.04 -14.80
N TYR A 533 -8.63 -13.21 -14.80
CA TYR A 533 -9.14 -13.85 -16.03
C TYR A 533 -10.14 -12.95 -16.77
N THR A 534 -11.00 -12.28 -16.01
CA THR A 534 -11.88 -11.22 -16.52
C THR A 534 -11.82 -10.01 -15.61
N ARG A 535 -11.58 -8.83 -16.20
CA ARG A 535 -11.45 -7.56 -15.46
C ARG A 535 -12.69 -6.69 -15.70
N PRO A 536 -13.18 -5.96 -14.67
CA PRO A 536 -14.12 -4.86 -14.88
C PRO A 536 -13.45 -3.76 -15.73
N ASP A 537 -14.22 -3.07 -16.57
CA ASP A 537 -13.76 -1.91 -17.34
C ASP A 537 -13.82 -0.64 -16.46
N VAL A 538 -12.80 -0.44 -15.65
CA VAL A 538 -12.73 0.72 -14.74
C VAL A 538 -12.25 1.94 -15.53
N GLU A 539 -13.06 3.00 -15.54
CA GLU A 539 -12.73 4.26 -16.24
C GLU A 539 -12.19 5.32 -15.27
N VAL A 540 -12.61 5.28 -14.00
CA VAL A 540 -12.17 6.18 -12.93
C VAL A 540 -12.11 5.39 -11.62
N VAL A 541 -11.09 5.66 -10.79
CA VAL A 541 -11.07 5.23 -9.38
C VAL A 541 -11.27 6.46 -8.50
N VAL A 542 -12.19 6.35 -7.54
CA VAL A 542 -12.32 7.31 -6.44
C VAL A 542 -12.04 6.60 -5.13
N VAL A 543 -11.11 7.15 -4.36
CA VAL A 543 -10.75 6.66 -3.03
C VAL A 543 -11.38 7.62 -2.01
N PRO A 544 -12.46 7.23 -1.30
CA PRO A 544 -13.09 8.07 -0.29
C PRO A 544 -12.16 8.20 0.92
N GLY A 545 -12.01 9.42 1.44
CA GLY A 545 -11.22 9.70 2.63
C GLY A 545 -11.99 9.45 3.93
N GLU A 546 -13.32 9.55 3.89
CA GLU A 546 -14.21 9.26 5.01
C GLU A 546 -15.54 8.64 4.56
N GLU A 547 -16.31 8.05 5.49
CA GLU A 547 -17.51 7.27 5.16
C GLU A 547 -18.56 8.08 4.37
N LYS A 548 -18.70 9.38 4.67
CA LYS A 548 -19.69 10.24 3.99
C LYS A 548 -19.38 10.47 2.51
N ASP A 549 -18.12 10.34 2.10
CA ASP A 549 -17.72 10.56 0.71
C ASP A 549 -18.38 9.52 -0.20
N VAL A 550 -18.58 8.30 0.28
CA VAL A 550 -19.26 7.22 -0.47
C VAL A 550 -20.68 7.63 -0.86
N SER A 551 -21.42 8.29 0.03
CA SER A 551 -22.77 8.82 -0.24
C SER A 551 -22.74 9.89 -1.34
N THR A 552 -21.78 10.82 -1.26
CA THR A 552 -21.56 11.86 -2.28
C THR A 552 -21.23 11.24 -3.64
N ILE A 553 -20.33 10.26 -3.68
CA ILE A 553 -19.90 9.60 -4.91
C ILE A 553 -21.06 8.84 -5.56
N VAL A 554 -21.83 8.08 -4.78
CA VAL A 554 -23.01 7.36 -5.31
C VAL A 554 -24.05 8.34 -5.85
N SER A 555 -24.31 9.44 -5.14
CA SER A 555 -25.25 10.47 -5.59
C SER A 555 -24.78 11.11 -6.90
N TYR A 556 -23.50 11.47 -6.99
CA TYR A 556 -22.89 11.99 -8.22
C TYR A 556 -23.01 11.01 -9.38
N CYS A 557 -22.74 9.71 -9.14
CA CYS A 557 -22.85 8.69 -10.17
C CYS A 557 -24.30 8.55 -10.67
N ASN A 558 -25.28 8.64 -9.76
CA ASN A 558 -26.70 8.59 -10.13
C ASN A 558 -27.11 9.80 -10.96
N ASP A 559 -26.74 11.02 -10.53
CA ASP A 559 -27.08 12.27 -11.23
C ASP A 559 -26.49 12.33 -12.64
N ASN A 560 -25.36 11.65 -12.87
CA ASN A 560 -24.65 11.63 -14.14
C ASN A 560 -24.81 10.31 -14.92
N SER A 561 -25.68 9.40 -14.46
CA SER A 561 -25.87 8.07 -15.10
C SER A 561 -24.58 7.26 -15.27
N ILE A 562 -23.63 7.42 -14.35
CA ILE A 562 -22.37 6.68 -14.30
C ILE A 562 -22.60 5.40 -13.50
N ASP A 563 -22.18 4.26 -14.00
CA ASP A 563 -22.20 3.03 -13.24
C ASP A 563 -21.04 2.97 -12.27
N PHE A 564 -21.29 2.39 -11.09
CA PHE A 564 -20.30 2.33 -10.03
C PHE A 564 -20.14 0.92 -9.44
N LEU A 565 -18.93 0.64 -8.96
CA LEU A 565 -18.56 -0.63 -8.33
C LEU A 565 -17.77 -0.35 -7.05
N ALA A 566 -18.25 -0.88 -5.92
CA ALA A 566 -17.47 -0.84 -4.69
C ALA A 566 -16.32 -1.85 -4.75
N TYR A 567 -15.14 -1.42 -4.34
CA TYR A 567 -13.93 -2.22 -4.27
C TYR A 567 -13.39 -2.21 -2.84
N GLY A 568 -13.26 -3.39 -2.24
CA GLY A 568 -12.58 -3.58 -0.96
C GLY A 568 -11.13 -4.03 -1.17
N ARG A 569 -10.96 -5.30 -1.57
CA ARG A 569 -9.65 -5.97 -1.77
C ARG A 569 -9.61 -6.90 -2.97
N GLY A 570 -10.52 -6.74 -3.94
CA GLY A 570 -10.45 -7.45 -5.23
C GLY A 570 -10.61 -8.98 -5.24
N HIS A 571 -10.93 -9.64 -4.12
CA HIS A 571 -10.86 -11.11 -3.96
C HIS A 571 -11.98 -11.96 -4.57
N GLY A 572 -13.00 -11.36 -5.19
CA GLY A 572 -14.10 -12.12 -5.79
C GLY A 572 -13.67 -12.98 -6.99
N PHE A 573 -14.11 -14.24 -7.06
CA PHE A 573 -13.82 -15.12 -8.21
C PHE A 573 -14.70 -14.86 -9.43
N THR A 574 -15.92 -14.35 -9.22
CA THR A 574 -16.96 -14.30 -10.24
C THR A 574 -16.54 -13.53 -11.49
N THR A 575 -16.86 -14.10 -12.65
CA THR A 575 -16.67 -13.43 -13.94
C THR A 575 -17.82 -12.47 -14.29
N THR A 576 -18.88 -12.38 -13.47
CA THR A 576 -19.97 -11.40 -13.66
C THR A 576 -19.47 -9.95 -13.65
N LEU A 577 -18.38 -9.68 -12.92
CA LEU A 577 -17.76 -8.35 -12.83
C LEU A 577 -17.24 -7.83 -14.16
N ARG A 578 -17.01 -8.70 -15.16
CA ARG A 578 -16.63 -8.30 -16.51
C ARG A 578 -17.66 -7.40 -17.20
N GLY A 579 -18.92 -7.45 -16.75
CA GLY A 579 -20.00 -6.62 -17.29
C GLY A 579 -19.97 -5.18 -16.78
N PHE A 580 -19.08 -4.87 -15.83
CA PHE A 580 -18.93 -3.52 -15.31
C PHE A 580 -18.15 -2.64 -16.27
N LYS A 581 -18.67 -1.42 -16.48
CA LYS A 581 -17.93 -0.30 -17.04
C LYS A 581 -18.25 0.99 -16.26
N GLY A 582 -17.25 1.69 -15.72
CA GLY A 582 -17.48 2.96 -15.05
C GLY A 582 -16.56 3.26 -13.86
N LEU A 583 -17.12 3.87 -12.81
CA LEU A 583 -16.39 4.39 -11.65
C LEU A 583 -16.23 3.35 -10.54
N GLN A 584 -15.00 3.02 -10.18
CA GLN A 584 -14.72 2.19 -9.02
C GLN A 584 -14.57 3.04 -7.74
N ILE A 585 -15.27 2.65 -6.68
CA ILE A 585 -15.18 3.25 -5.35
C ILE A 585 -14.27 2.37 -4.50
N ASN A 586 -13.00 2.73 -4.38
CA ASN A 586 -12.00 1.95 -3.63
C ASN A 586 -12.04 2.33 -2.15
N LEU A 587 -12.55 1.45 -1.30
CA LEU A 587 -12.72 1.69 0.13
C LEU A 587 -11.42 1.56 0.94
N GLY A 588 -10.25 1.33 0.32
CA GLY A 588 -9.00 0.99 1.00
C GLY A 588 -8.50 2.01 2.05
N GLN A 589 -8.87 3.29 1.92
CA GLN A 589 -8.58 4.32 2.94
C GLN A 589 -9.55 4.30 4.13
N LEU A 590 -10.72 3.66 4.01
CA LEU A 590 -11.63 3.38 5.12
C LEU A 590 -11.11 2.16 5.88
N ASN A 591 -10.01 2.33 6.62
CA ASN A 591 -9.28 1.26 7.29
C ASN A 591 -9.18 1.42 8.82
N GLY A 592 -10.02 2.25 9.42
CA GLY A 592 -10.08 2.46 10.86
C GLY A 592 -10.58 1.23 11.63
N ILE A 593 -9.95 0.98 12.79
CA ILE A 593 -10.34 -0.05 13.76
C ILE A 593 -10.52 0.61 15.13
N THR A 594 -11.74 0.61 15.66
CA THR A 594 -12.06 1.20 16.98
C THR A 594 -12.70 0.16 17.89
N VAL A 595 -11.99 -0.23 18.96
CA VAL A 595 -12.55 -1.10 20.01
C VAL A 595 -13.48 -0.28 20.90
N ALA A 596 -14.69 -0.78 21.13
CA ALA A 596 -15.64 -0.13 22.02
C ALA A 596 -15.13 -0.07 23.47
N LYS A 597 -15.54 0.96 24.22
CA LYS A 597 -15.08 1.18 25.60
C LYS A 597 -15.35 -0.01 26.53
N ASP A 598 -16.45 -0.73 26.30
CA ASP A 598 -16.84 -1.91 27.08
C ASP A 598 -16.11 -3.20 26.63
N LYS A 599 -15.31 -3.12 25.56
CA LYS A 599 -14.53 -4.21 24.97
C LYS A 599 -15.37 -5.39 24.49
N LYS A 600 -16.66 -5.17 24.18
CA LYS A 600 -17.58 -6.19 23.66
C LYS A 600 -17.77 -6.11 22.15
N SER A 601 -17.42 -4.99 21.54
CA SER A 601 -17.47 -4.82 20.09
C SER A 601 -16.26 -4.08 19.55
N VAL A 602 -16.06 -4.23 18.24
CA VAL A 602 -15.08 -3.48 17.44
C VAL A 602 -15.77 -2.91 16.22
N LEU A 603 -15.57 -1.62 15.96
CA LEU A 603 -15.94 -0.99 14.70
C LEU A 603 -14.77 -1.15 13.73
N VAL A 604 -15.03 -1.81 12.60
CA VAL A 604 -14.07 -2.02 11.51
C VAL A 604 -14.60 -1.33 10.26
N GLN A 605 -13.77 -0.53 9.60
CA GLN A 605 -14.15 0.13 8.35
C GLN A 605 -14.01 -0.81 7.13
N GLY A 606 -14.70 -0.46 6.03
CA GLY A 606 -14.98 -1.37 4.91
C GLY A 606 -13.77 -1.75 4.04
N GLY A 607 -12.66 -1.01 4.13
CA GLY A 607 -11.43 -1.26 3.38
C GLY A 607 -10.48 -2.28 4.01
N LEU A 608 -10.78 -2.79 5.20
CA LEU A 608 -9.90 -3.71 5.93
C LEU A 608 -9.88 -5.13 5.34
N ASP A 609 -8.70 -5.73 5.34
CA ASP A 609 -8.50 -7.17 5.15
C ASP A 609 -8.46 -7.92 6.49
N ASN A 610 -8.50 -9.25 6.42
CA ASN A 610 -8.48 -10.11 7.62
C ASN A 610 -7.19 -9.95 8.41
N GLY A 611 -6.04 -9.82 7.73
CA GLY A 611 -4.72 -9.71 8.34
C GLY A 611 -4.62 -8.47 9.22
N GLN A 612 -4.96 -7.30 8.68
CA GLN A 612 -4.96 -6.03 9.41
C GLN A 612 -5.83 -6.08 10.67
N VAL A 613 -6.99 -6.74 10.60
CA VAL A 613 -7.88 -6.89 11.75
C VAL A 613 -7.27 -7.83 12.80
N GLN A 614 -6.69 -8.95 12.38
CA GLN A 614 -6.03 -9.90 13.27
C GLN A 614 -4.80 -9.27 13.95
N GLU A 615 -3.92 -8.62 13.20
CA GLU A 615 -2.72 -7.93 13.68
C GLU A 615 -3.05 -6.80 14.66
N ALA A 616 -4.13 -6.05 14.42
CA ALA A 616 -4.54 -4.96 15.29
C ALA A 616 -5.16 -5.41 16.63
N LEU A 617 -5.86 -6.55 16.64
CA LEU A 617 -6.60 -7.04 17.82
C LEU A 617 -5.81 -8.02 18.68
N TRP A 618 -5.02 -8.90 18.05
CA TRP A 618 -4.27 -9.95 18.72
C TRP A 618 -3.38 -9.44 19.88
N PRO A 619 -2.48 -8.45 19.69
CA PRO A 619 -1.63 -7.93 20.76
C PRO A 619 -2.41 -7.20 21.86
N LYS A 620 -3.64 -6.75 21.57
CA LYS A 620 -4.54 -6.13 22.55
C LYS A 620 -5.29 -7.16 23.41
N GLY A 621 -5.08 -8.45 23.17
CA GLY A 621 -5.74 -9.52 23.91
C GLY A 621 -7.17 -9.80 23.43
N TYR A 622 -7.50 -9.50 22.17
CA TYR A 622 -8.82 -9.77 21.60
C TYR A 622 -8.74 -10.46 20.24
N VAL A 623 -9.85 -11.06 19.85
CA VAL A 623 -10.07 -11.66 18.53
C VAL A 623 -11.49 -11.33 18.06
N ALA A 624 -11.68 -11.31 16.74
CA ALA A 624 -12.98 -11.18 16.09
C ALA A 624 -13.09 -12.24 14.99
N ALA A 625 -14.33 -12.62 14.64
CA ALA A 625 -14.55 -13.51 13.51
C ALA A 625 -14.02 -12.86 12.22
N SER A 626 -13.19 -13.60 11.47
CA SER A 626 -12.58 -13.18 10.21
C SER A 626 -12.40 -14.40 9.30
N GLY A 627 -12.07 -14.18 8.04
CA GLY A 627 -11.68 -15.26 7.13
C GLY A 627 -10.30 -15.85 7.46
N THR A 628 -9.94 -16.95 6.79
CA THR A 628 -8.63 -17.60 7.00
C THR A 628 -7.49 -16.82 6.34
N ALA A 629 -7.58 -16.55 5.03
CA ALA A 629 -6.53 -15.83 4.31
C ALA A 629 -6.51 -14.34 4.71
N THR A 630 -5.34 -13.83 5.05
CA THR A 630 -5.07 -12.49 5.57
C THR A 630 -5.35 -11.39 4.55
N CYS A 631 -5.04 -11.62 3.26
CA CYS A 631 -5.25 -10.66 2.18
C CYS A 631 -6.72 -10.41 1.79
N VAL A 632 -7.64 -11.30 2.20
CA VAL A 632 -9.05 -11.21 1.82
C VAL A 632 -9.75 -10.07 2.58
N GLY A 633 -10.47 -9.22 1.85
CA GLY A 633 -11.29 -8.15 2.43
C GLY A 633 -12.37 -8.68 3.37
N LEU A 634 -12.38 -8.22 4.62
CA LEU A 634 -13.27 -8.72 5.67
C LEU A 634 -14.74 -8.47 5.31
N MET A 635 -15.08 -7.27 4.83
CA MET A 635 -16.47 -6.90 4.52
C MET A 635 -17.02 -7.68 3.32
N GLY A 636 -16.28 -7.79 2.22
CA GLY A 636 -16.74 -8.56 1.06
C GLY A 636 -17.02 -10.02 1.43
N ALA A 637 -16.07 -10.67 2.12
CA ALA A 637 -16.27 -12.03 2.59
C ALA A 637 -17.49 -12.14 3.53
N GLY A 638 -17.59 -11.25 4.53
CA GLY A 638 -18.66 -11.25 5.53
C GLY A 638 -20.06 -11.01 4.95
N LEU A 639 -20.21 -10.19 3.91
CA LEU A 639 -21.52 -9.94 3.29
C LEU A 639 -22.10 -11.17 2.57
N GLY A 640 -21.23 -12.10 2.17
CA GLY A 640 -21.62 -13.40 1.62
C GLY A 640 -21.76 -14.49 2.68
N GLY A 641 -21.33 -14.26 3.93
CA GLY A 641 -21.24 -15.26 4.99
C GLY A 641 -19.92 -15.10 5.74
N GLY A 642 -18.82 -15.48 5.09
CA GLY A 642 -17.45 -15.39 5.62
C GLY A 642 -17.10 -16.58 6.50
N HIS A 643 -16.48 -17.59 5.90
CA HIS A 643 -15.95 -18.79 6.57
C HIS A 643 -14.51 -18.56 7.05
N GLY A 644 -14.14 -19.15 8.18
CA GLY A 644 -12.81 -18.97 8.75
C GLY A 644 -12.59 -19.78 10.03
N VAL A 645 -11.36 -19.73 10.55
CA VAL A 645 -10.90 -20.61 11.65
C VAL A 645 -11.69 -20.46 12.97
N TYR A 646 -12.41 -19.35 13.16
CA TYR A 646 -13.26 -19.13 14.34
C TYR A 646 -14.73 -19.56 14.15
N GLU A 647 -15.12 -20.05 12.99
CA GLU A 647 -16.52 -20.40 12.68
C GLU A 647 -17.14 -21.35 13.70
N GLY A 648 -16.39 -22.36 14.15
CA GLY A 648 -16.89 -23.34 15.12
C GLY A 648 -17.16 -22.75 16.50
N GLN A 649 -16.47 -21.66 16.84
CA GLN A 649 -16.58 -20.98 18.13
C GLN A 649 -17.60 -19.84 18.11
N TYR A 650 -17.65 -19.07 17.02
CA TYR A 650 -18.37 -17.80 16.96
C TYR A 650 -19.35 -17.66 15.77
N GLY A 651 -19.45 -18.68 14.90
CA GLY A 651 -20.25 -18.63 13.67
C GLY A 651 -19.55 -17.87 12.53
N LEU A 652 -20.27 -17.68 11.43
CA LEU A 652 -19.75 -16.97 10.26
C LEU A 652 -19.40 -15.52 10.61
N VAL A 653 -18.57 -14.85 9.80
CA VAL A 653 -18.31 -13.41 9.94
C VAL A 653 -19.63 -12.61 9.98
N ALA A 654 -20.60 -12.97 9.13
CA ALA A 654 -21.93 -12.38 9.08
C ALA A 654 -22.74 -12.52 10.39
N ASP A 655 -22.52 -13.58 11.15
CA ASP A 655 -23.23 -13.86 12.41
C ASP A 655 -22.69 -13.00 13.57
N ASN A 656 -21.56 -12.34 13.33
CA ASN A 656 -20.86 -11.50 14.27
C ASN A 656 -21.12 -10.00 14.07
N PHE A 657 -21.83 -9.61 13.02
CA PHE A 657 -22.28 -8.23 12.86
C PHE A 657 -23.28 -7.84 13.95
N LEU A 658 -23.13 -6.63 14.47
CA LEU A 658 -24.07 -5.95 15.37
C LEU A 658 -24.76 -4.78 14.67
N HIS A 659 -23.99 -4.02 13.88
CA HIS A 659 -24.48 -2.92 13.06
C HIS A 659 -23.67 -2.81 11.76
N LEU A 660 -24.31 -2.34 10.69
CA LEU A 660 -23.64 -1.95 9.45
C LEU A 660 -23.98 -0.49 9.12
N ASN A 661 -22.98 0.32 8.83
CA ASN A 661 -23.18 1.59 8.12
C ASN A 661 -23.19 1.28 6.62
N VAL A 662 -24.27 1.66 5.94
CA VAL A 662 -24.56 1.25 4.56
C VAL A 662 -24.94 2.47 3.74
N VAL A 663 -24.32 2.64 2.58
CA VAL A 663 -24.78 3.56 1.53
C VAL A 663 -25.62 2.78 0.52
N LEU A 664 -26.88 3.16 0.37
CA LEU A 664 -27.85 2.54 -0.54
C LEU A 664 -27.66 2.99 -1.99
N ALA A 665 -28.39 2.35 -2.91
CA ALA A 665 -28.31 2.61 -4.34
C ALA A 665 -28.68 4.06 -4.72
N ASN A 666 -29.55 4.69 -3.92
CA ASN A 666 -29.96 6.08 -4.10
C ASN A 666 -28.99 7.10 -3.46
N GLY A 667 -27.87 6.66 -2.89
CA GLY A 667 -26.89 7.50 -2.22
C GLY A 667 -27.16 7.76 -0.73
N SER A 668 -28.31 7.38 -0.18
CA SER A 668 -28.60 7.58 1.25
C SER A 668 -27.72 6.71 2.15
N ALA A 669 -27.16 7.30 3.22
CA ALA A 669 -26.42 6.59 4.25
C ALA A 669 -27.34 6.21 5.42
N ILE A 670 -27.38 4.93 5.77
CA ILE A 670 -28.21 4.39 6.85
C ILE A 670 -27.41 3.47 7.78
N ARG A 671 -27.91 3.26 9.00
CA ARG A 671 -27.37 2.26 9.94
C ARG A 671 -28.37 1.11 10.09
N VAL A 672 -27.93 -0.09 9.69
CA VAL A 672 -28.74 -1.31 9.60
C VAL A 672 -28.39 -2.26 10.75
N ASN A 673 -29.40 -2.80 11.42
CA ASN A 673 -29.28 -3.84 12.45
C ASN A 673 -30.59 -4.62 12.63
N GLY A 674 -30.68 -5.48 13.65
CA GLY A 674 -31.86 -6.29 13.93
C GLY A 674 -33.15 -5.52 14.30
N THR A 675 -33.08 -4.21 14.57
CA THR A 675 -34.24 -3.37 14.94
C THR A 675 -34.46 -2.18 13.99
N SER A 676 -33.45 -1.80 13.22
CA SER A 676 -33.43 -0.71 12.24
C SER A 676 -33.14 -1.31 10.86
N TYR A 677 -34.15 -1.30 9.99
CA TYR A 677 -34.15 -2.02 8.70
C TYR A 677 -33.92 -3.55 8.86
N PRO A 678 -34.74 -4.26 9.65
CA PRO A 678 -34.52 -5.67 10.01
C PRO A 678 -34.60 -6.63 8.81
N ASP A 679 -35.34 -6.26 7.77
CA ASP A 679 -35.46 -6.95 6.50
C ASP A 679 -34.19 -6.81 5.65
N LEU A 680 -33.63 -5.61 5.55
CA LEU A 680 -32.31 -5.38 4.95
C LEU A 680 -31.20 -6.04 5.76
N TRP A 681 -31.25 -5.97 7.10
CA TRP A 681 -30.31 -6.66 8.00
C TRP A 681 -30.26 -8.17 7.75
N TRP A 682 -31.40 -8.78 7.43
CA TRP A 682 -31.47 -10.17 7.02
C TRP A 682 -30.74 -10.41 5.68
N ALA A 683 -30.96 -9.55 4.68
CA ALA A 683 -30.34 -9.65 3.36
C ALA A 683 -28.82 -9.42 3.37
N MET A 684 -28.35 -8.45 4.17
CA MET A 684 -26.93 -8.11 4.29
C MET A 684 -26.06 -9.27 4.81
N ARG A 685 -26.66 -10.23 5.52
CA ARG A 685 -25.99 -11.42 6.06
C ARG A 685 -26.18 -12.61 5.11
N GLY A 686 -25.47 -12.59 3.98
CA GLY A 686 -25.45 -13.67 2.98
C GLY A 686 -25.64 -13.22 1.53
N ALA A 687 -26.23 -12.04 1.30
CA ALA A 687 -26.43 -11.47 -0.03
C ALA A 687 -26.09 -9.97 -0.11
N GLY A 688 -25.33 -9.44 0.86
CA GLY A 688 -25.19 -8.00 1.07
C GLY A 688 -24.59 -7.20 -0.08
N HIS A 689 -23.75 -7.84 -0.91
CA HIS A 689 -23.19 -7.28 -2.15
C HIS A 689 -24.24 -6.63 -3.08
N ASN A 690 -25.49 -7.08 -2.99
CA ASN A 690 -26.58 -6.64 -3.86
C ASN A 690 -27.38 -5.44 -3.32
N PHE A 691 -27.13 -4.96 -2.10
CA PHE A 691 -28.05 -4.02 -1.44
C PHE A 691 -27.41 -2.70 -0.98
N GLY A 692 -26.09 -2.60 -0.95
CA GLY A 692 -25.43 -1.37 -0.51
C GLY A 692 -23.91 -1.50 -0.40
N ILE A 693 -23.26 -0.35 -0.24
CA ILE A 693 -21.84 -0.26 0.09
C ILE A 693 -21.71 -0.16 1.60
N VAL A 694 -21.08 -1.15 2.23
CA VAL A 694 -20.79 -1.10 3.67
C VAL A 694 -19.52 -0.28 3.92
N THR A 695 -19.67 0.86 4.58
CA THR A 695 -18.56 1.76 4.92
C THR A 695 -17.88 1.36 6.23
N SER A 696 -18.64 0.79 7.17
CA SER A 696 -18.12 0.17 8.39
C SER A 696 -19.10 -0.83 9.02
N ALA A 697 -18.57 -1.75 9.81
CA ALA A 697 -19.33 -2.73 10.58
C ALA A 697 -18.92 -2.70 12.05
N GLU A 698 -19.89 -2.67 12.94
CA GLU A 698 -19.66 -2.99 14.34
C GLU A 698 -19.84 -4.49 14.54
N MET A 699 -18.81 -5.15 15.06
CA MET A 699 -18.72 -6.60 15.19
C MET A 699 -18.53 -7.02 16.64
N LYS A 700 -18.99 -8.22 16.98
CA LYS A 700 -18.69 -8.85 18.28
C LYS A 700 -17.17 -9.01 18.45
N LEU A 701 -16.69 -8.62 19.63
CA LEU A 701 -15.30 -8.75 20.03
C LEU A 701 -15.18 -9.76 21.17
N TYR A 702 -14.19 -10.64 21.09
CA TYR A 702 -14.00 -11.73 22.04
C TYR A 702 -12.64 -11.60 22.73
N PRO A 703 -12.54 -11.85 24.05
CA PRO A 703 -11.25 -11.98 24.71
C PRO A 703 -10.43 -13.11 24.07
N ARG A 704 -9.16 -12.84 23.78
CA ARG A 704 -8.19 -13.85 23.34
C ARG A 704 -7.86 -14.77 24.51
N LYS A 705 -8.57 -15.90 24.59
CA LYS A 705 -8.36 -16.93 25.62
C LYS A 705 -7.28 -17.95 25.26
N ILE A 706 -6.84 -17.93 24.01
CA ILE A 706 -5.93 -18.91 23.41
C ILE A 706 -4.78 -18.12 22.80
N ASP A 707 -3.57 -18.39 23.28
CA ASP A 707 -2.37 -17.66 22.89
C ASP A 707 -1.66 -18.24 21.66
N THR A 708 -2.04 -19.44 21.23
CA THR A 708 -1.36 -20.15 20.13
C THR A 708 -2.32 -21.04 19.35
N TRP A 709 -1.98 -21.27 18.09
CA TRP A 709 -2.61 -22.24 17.22
C TRP A 709 -1.58 -23.29 16.81
N HIS A 710 -1.90 -24.54 17.05
CA HIS A 710 -1.12 -25.67 16.57
C HIS A 710 -1.57 -26.03 15.16
N TYR A 711 -0.66 -26.00 14.18
CA TYR A 711 -0.89 -26.51 12.85
C TYR A 711 -0.15 -27.82 12.62
N HIS A 712 -0.72 -28.72 11.81
CA HIS A 712 -0.05 -29.92 11.33
C HIS A 712 -0.43 -30.17 9.87
N ASN A 713 0.57 -30.11 9.01
CA ASN A 713 0.46 -30.32 7.58
C ASN A 713 1.04 -31.68 7.20
N TYR A 714 0.35 -32.41 6.33
CA TYR A 714 0.75 -33.72 5.85
C TYR A 714 0.78 -33.73 4.33
N TRP A 715 1.72 -34.48 3.78
CA TRP A 715 1.76 -34.93 2.40
C TRP A 715 1.63 -36.45 2.35
N TRP A 716 0.58 -36.94 1.69
CA TRP A 716 0.35 -38.35 1.44
C TRP A 716 0.33 -38.67 -0.05
N THR A 717 0.64 -39.92 -0.39
CA THR A 717 0.39 -40.49 -1.72
C THR A 717 -1.10 -40.81 -1.91
N GLY A 718 -1.53 -40.90 -3.17
CA GLY A 718 -2.92 -41.11 -3.54
C GLY A 718 -3.58 -42.40 -3.05
N ASP A 719 -2.79 -43.43 -2.74
CA ASP A 719 -3.28 -44.69 -2.15
C ASP A 719 -3.79 -44.51 -0.71
N LYS A 720 -3.49 -43.38 -0.06
CA LYS A 720 -3.99 -43.06 1.28
C LYS A 720 -5.34 -42.34 1.28
N LEU A 721 -5.86 -41.94 0.12
CA LEU A 721 -7.06 -41.10 -0.01
C LEU A 721 -8.25 -41.60 0.83
N GLU A 722 -8.63 -42.86 0.66
CA GLU A 722 -9.76 -43.45 1.39
C GLU A 722 -9.52 -43.48 2.89
N THR A 723 -8.28 -43.77 3.31
CA THR A 723 -7.90 -43.82 4.73
C THR A 723 -8.01 -42.43 5.37
N VAL A 724 -7.48 -41.40 4.69
CA VAL A 724 -7.54 -40.00 5.14
C VAL A 724 -8.98 -39.51 5.22
N LEU A 725 -9.77 -39.67 4.16
CA LEU A 725 -11.16 -39.23 4.13
C LEU A 725 -12.04 -40.00 5.12
N THR A 726 -11.77 -41.30 5.34
CA THR A 726 -12.43 -42.07 6.40
C THR A 726 -12.11 -41.52 7.78
N ALA A 727 -10.85 -41.18 8.05
CA ALA A 727 -10.45 -40.58 9.32
C ALA A 727 -11.12 -39.21 9.55
N ILE A 728 -11.23 -38.37 8.51
CA ILE A 728 -11.95 -37.08 8.58
C ILE A 728 -13.44 -37.30 8.86
N ASN A 729 -14.11 -38.17 8.11
CA ASN A 729 -15.52 -38.47 8.34
C ASN A 729 -15.76 -39.07 9.74
N THR A 730 -14.84 -39.89 10.23
CA THR A 730 -14.91 -40.47 11.58
C THR A 730 -14.76 -39.40 12.66
N LEU A 731 -13.81 -38.48 12.48
CA LEU A 731 -13.63 -37.34 13.37
C LEU A 731 -14.91 -36.47 13.39
N ALA A 732 -15.48 -36.19 12.21
CA ALA A 732 -16.70 -35.42 12.09
C ALA A 732 -17.89 -36.12 12.76
N ALA A 733 -18.10 -37.42 12.51
CA ALA A 733 -19.20 -38.20 13.09
C ALA A 733 -19.16 -38.24 14.62
N ARG A 734 -17.96 -38.28 15.23
CA ARG A 734 -17.79 -38.22 16.69
C ARG A 734 -18.11 -36.86 17.30
N ASN A 735 -18.20 -35.82 16.47
CA ASN A 735 -18.35 -34.42 16.87
C ASN A 735 -19.59 -33.79 16.20
N HIS A 736 -20.70 -34.53 16.20
CA HIS A 736 -22.00 -34.08 15.69
C HIS A 736 -22.01 -33.72 14.19
N GLY A 737 -21.13 -34.35 13.40
CA GLY A 737 -21.08 -34.17 11.94
C GLY A 737 -20.10 -33.09 11.47
N SER A 738 -19.21 -32.59 12.34
CA SER A 738 -18.23 -31.53 12.04
C SER A 738 -16.92 -31.74 12.83
N SER A 739 -15.84 -31.03 12.50
CA SER A 739 -14.67 -30.89 13.39
C SER A 739 -15.07 -30.30 14.76
N PRO A 740 -14.35 -30.65 15.86
CA PRO A 740 -14.50 -29.98 17.15
C PRO A 740 -14.33 -28.46 17.02
N PRO A 741 -15.02 -27.62 17.83
CA PRO A 741 -14.97 -26.16 17.71
C PRO A 741 -13.58 -25.52 17.72
N LEU A 742 -12.62 -26.12 18.42
CA LEU A 742 -11.25 -25.63 18.49
C LEU A 742 -10.38 -26.11 17.32
N LEU A 743 -10.76 -27.18 16.61
CA LEU A 743 -10.13 -27.58 15.35
C LEU A 743 -10.73 -26.73 14.22
N GLY A 744 -10.33 -25.46 14.20
CA GLY A 744 -10.90 -24.42 13.35
C GLY A 744 -10.66 -24.62 11.86
N PHE A 745 -9.64 -25.41 11.49
CA PHE A 745 -9.31 -25.69 10.10
C PHE A 745 -8.98 -27.16 9.89
N ASN A 746 -9.55 -27.75 8.84
CA ASN A 746 -9.29 -29.09 8.35
C ASN A 746 -9.48 -29.04 6.82
N ALA A 747 -8.41 -28.73 6.08
CA ALA A 747 -8.49 -28.56 4.64
C ALA A 747 -7.42 -29.35 3.89
N GLY A 748 -7.78 -29.84 2.71
CA GLY A 748 -6.92 -30.65 1.86
C GLY A 748 -6.87 -30.22 0.40
N GLN A 749 -5.86 -30.70 -0.32
CA GLN A 749 -5.67 -30.42 -1.74
C GLN A 749 -5.26 -31.67 -2.52
N TYR A 750 -5.77 -31.77 -3.75
CA TYR A 750 -5.23 -32.67 -4.78
C TYR A 750 -4.48 -31.83 -5.80
N ALA A 751 -3.18 -32.07 -5.95
CA ALA A 751 -2.34 -31.32 -6.85
C ALA A 751 -1.16 -32.18 -7.35
N MET A 752 -0.63 -31.85 -8.53
CA MET A 752 0.63 -32.44 -8.98
C MET A 752 1.77 -31.94 -8.09
N ASN A 753 2.57 -32.87 -7.58
CA ASN A 753 3.80 -32.57 -6.84
C ASN A 753 4.90 -33.54 -7.32
N HIS A 754 5.72 -33.07 -8.25
CA HIS A 754 6.74 -33.87 -8.92
C HIS A 754 7.83 -34.39 -7.97
N SER A 755 8.00 -33.78 -6.79
CA SER A 755 8.89 -34.29 -5.75
C SER A 755 8.35 -35.57 -5.07
N ILE A 756 7.06 -35.86 -5.20
CA ILE A 756 6.39 -37.03 -4.61
C ILE A 756 6.02 -38.05 -5.69
N SER A 757 5.43 -37.59 -6.80
CA SER A 757 5.06 -38.45 -7.93
C SER A 757 5.05 -37.66 -9.23
N GLU A 758 5.61 -38.26 -10.27
CA GLU A 758 5.60 -37.70 -11.64
C GLU A 758 4.27 -37.94 -12.37
N THR A 759 3.44 -38.84 -11.89
CA THR A 759 2.27 -39.36 -12.65
C THR A 759 0.95 -39.26 -11.93
N GLU A 760 0.97 -39.05 -10.61
CA GLU A 760 -0.23 -39.02 -9.78
C GLU A 760 -0.22 -37.80 -8.86
N ALA A 761 -1.39 -37.24 -8.60
CA ALA A 761 -1.54 -36.14 -7.65
C ALA A 761 -1.18 -36.58 -6.23
N ALA A 762 -0.46 -35.72 -5.51
CA ALA A 762 -0.25 -35.86 -4.09
C ALA A 762 -1.42 -35.27 -3.30
N LEU A 763 -1.58 -35.74 -2.06
CA LEU A 763 -2.58 -35.25 -1.11
C LEU A 763 -1.88 -34.36 -0.09
N PHE A 764 -2.13 -33.05 -0.14
CA PHE A 764 -1.75 -32.15 0.94
C PHE A 764 -2.93 -31.99 1.90
N TRP A 765 -2.69 -32.00 3.20
CA TRP A 765 -3.76 -31.74 4.18
C TRP A 765 -3.23 -30.98 5.39
N SER A 766 -3.94 -29.94 5.81
CA SER A 766 -3.60 -29.11 6.96
C SER A 766 -4.72 -29.13 8.00
N PHE A 767 -4.31 -29.26 9.25
CA PHE A 767 -5.16 -29.12 10.42
C PHE A 767 -4.66 -27.95 11.26
N ALA A 768 -5.57 -27.10 11.75
CA ALA A 768 -5.23 -26.09 12.74
C ALA A 768 -6.17 -26.10 13.94
N TYR A 769 -5.56 -26.23 15.10
CA TYR A 769 -6.22 -26.29 16.39
C TYR A 769 -5.89 -25.07 17.23
N ALA A 770 -6.91 -24.41 17.76
CA ALA A 770 -6.77 -23.32 18.70
C ALA A 770 -6.39 -23.88 20.08
N GLY A 771 -5.10 -23.91 20.37
CA GLY A 771 -4.53 -24.41 21.60
C GLY A 771 -3.18 -25.08 21.41
N PRO A 772 -2.60 -25.64 22.49
CA PRO A 772 -1.27 -26.23 22.46
C PRO A 772 -1.26 -27.56 21.69
N ALA A 773 -0.09 -27.92 21.14
CA ALA A 773 0.16 -29.18 20.44
C ALA A 773 -0.38 -30.41 21.19
N GLY A 774 -0.18 -30.50 22.51
CA GLY A 774 -0.58 -31.69 23.28
C GLY A 774 -2.08 -32.03 23.24
N ASP A 775 -2.96 -31.05 23.02
CA ASP A 775 -4.40 -31.32 22.85
C ASP A 775 -4.77 -31.56 21.39
N ALA A 776 -4.14 -30.83 20.46
CA ALA A 776 -4.29 -31.04 19.03
C ALA A 776 -3.89 -32.47 18.63
N GLU A 777 -2.73 -32.93 19.08
CA GLU A 777 -2.13 -34.21 18.70
C GLU A 777 -2.94 -35.43 19.19
N LYS A 778 -3.73 -35.28 20.26
CA LYS A 778 -4.70 -36.31 20.68
C LYS A 778 -5.81 -36.49 19.65
N LEU A 779 -6.27 -35.40 19.05
CA LEU A 779 -7.27 -35.41 17.98
C LEU A 779 -6.64 -35.88 16.67
N LEU A 780 -5.38 -35.53 16.43
CA LEU A 780 -4.66 -35.84 15.20
C LEU A 780 -4.00 -37.23 15.17
N ALA A 781 -4.01 -37.97 16.29
CA ALA A 781 -3.46 -39.32 16.39
C ALA A 781 -3.88 -40.28 15.25
N PRO A 782 -5.14 -40.31 14.77
CA PRO A 782 -5.52 -41.14 13.62
C PRO A 782 -4.81 -40.75 12.32
N PHE A 783 -4.48 -39.47 12.12
CA PHE A 783 -3.77 -38.96 10.94
C PHE A 783 -2.26 -39.19 11.06
N ASN A 784 -1.69 -39.00 12.26
CA ASN A 784 -0.30 -39.35 12.56
C ASN A 784 0.02 -40.85 12.32
N ALA A 785 -0.99 -41.72 12.44
CA ALA A 785 -0.86 -43.14 12.17
C ALA A 785 -0.85 -43.49 10.66
N ILE A 786 -1.23 -42.54 9.78
CA ILE A 786 -1.16 -42.71 8.33
C ILE A 786 0.24 -42.33 7.88
N GLU A 787 1.00 -43.28 7.35
CA GLU A 787 2.35 -43.06 6.83
C GLU A 787 2.36 -41.92 5.79
N ALA A 788 2.94 -40.78 6.18
CA ALA A 788 3.09 -39.59 5.35
C ALA A 788 4.45 -39.59 4.64
N VAL A 789 4.46 -39.07 3.40
CA VAL A 789 5.69 -38.83 2.64
C VAL A 789 6.49 -37.70 3.27
N ASP A 790 5.78 -36.66 3.71
CA ASP A 790 6.34 -35.53 4.43
C ASP A 790 5.27 -34.95 5.38
N HIS A 791 5.70 -34.33 6.47
CA HIS A 791 4.81 -33.60 7.35
C HIS A 791 5.54 -32.50 8.13
N LYS A 792 4.81 -31.44 8.46
CA LYS A 792 5.34 -30.31 9.24
C LYS A 792 4.28 -29.85 10.23
N SER A 793 4.67 -29.72 11.50
CA SER A 793 3.81 -29.15 12.54
C SER A 793 4.52 -28.06 13.33
N GLY A 794 3.73 -27.24 14.00
CA GLY A 794 4.26 -26.17 14.83
C GLY A 794 3.16 -25.34 15.48
N ASP A 795 3.59 -24.46 16.38
CA ASP A 795 2.73 -23.53 17.10
C ASP A 795 2.97 -22.11 16.59
N THR A 796 1.91 -21.37 16.33
CA THR A 796 1.99 -20.02 15.75
C THR A 796 0.83 -19.15 16.24
N PRO A 797 1.01 -17.82 16.41
CA PRO A 797 -0.10 -16.92 16.71
C PRO A 797 -1.05 -16.80 15.49
N LEU A 798 -2.31 -16.43 15.73
CA LEU A 798 -3.32 -16.30 14.67
C LEU A 798 -2.88 -15.48 13.45
N PRO A 799 -2.25 -14.29 13.58
CA PRO A 799 -1.84 -13.50 12.42
C PRO A 799 -0.86 -14.22 11.47
N ASN A 800 -0.14 -15.23 11.97
CA ASN A 800 0.81 -16.02 11.20
C ASN A 800 0.26 -17.38 10.76
N LEU A 801 -0.97 -17.71 11.14
CA LEU A 801 -1.52 -19.05 10.97
C LEU A 801 -1.75 -19.40 9.49
N ALA A 802 -2.30 -18.49 8.70
CA ALA A 802 -2.56 -18.72 7.27
C ALA A 802 -1.29 -19.08 6.48
N ASN A 803 -0.17 -18.41 6.79
CA ASN A 803 1.15 -18.74 6.26
C ASN A 803 1.63 -20.15 6.62
N SER A 804 1.19 -20.65 7.78
CA SER A 804 1.64 -21.93 8.30
C SER A 804 0.82 -23.11 7.77
N MET A 805 -0.42 -22.88 7.32
CA MET A 805 -1.37 -23.93 6.91
C MET A 805 -1.36 -24.30 5.42
N THR A 806 -0.57 -23.60 4.60
CA THR A 806 -0.59 -23.75 3.14
C THR A 806 0.69 -24.42 2.64
N ALA A 807 0.56 -25.27 1.62
CA ALA A 807 1.68 -26.02 1.03
C ALA A 807 2.83 -25.12 0.56
N THR A 808 2.51 -23.92 0.05
CA THR A 808 3.45 -22.95 -0.52
C THR A 808 3.59 -21.68 0.32
N GLY A 809 3.00 -21.63 1.53
CA GLY A 809 2.79 -20.38 2.25
C GLY A 809 1.69 -19.50 1.65
N GLU A 810 1.23 -18.51 2.41
CA GLU A 810 0.10 -17.65 2.01
C GLU A 810 0.45 -16.76 0.81
N GLY A 811 1.75 -16.47 0.63
CA GLY A 811 2.28 -15.74 -0.51
C GLY A 811 1.90 -16.36 -1.86
N GLY A 812 1.61 -17.67 -1.95
CA GLY A 812 1.06 -18.28 -3.17
C GLY A 812 -0.45 -18.10 -3.32
N SER A 813 -1.19 -18.02 -2.20
CA SER A 813 -2.67 -17.94 -2.19
C SER A 813 -3.19 -16.51 -2.38
N CYS A 814 -2.38 -15.49 -2.11
CA CYS A 814 -2.73 -14.08 -2.21
C CYS A 814 -2.22 -13.40 -3.50
N VAL A 815 -1.86 -14.17 -4.53
CA VAL A 815 -1.33 -13.65 -5.80
C VAL A 815 -2.44 -13.61 -6.87
N PRO A 816 -2.59 -12.49 -7.60
CA PRO A 816 -3.47 -12.42 -8.76
C PRO A 816 -3.17 -13.50 -9.81
N GLN A 817 -4.19 -14.21 -10.26
CA GLN A 817 -4.08 -15.23 -11.32
C GLN A 817 -5.30 -15.22 -12.24
N ARG A 818 -5.18 -15.81 -13.43
CA ARG A 818 -6.29 -15.96 -14.38
C ARG A 818 -7.08 -17.24 -14.07
N PHE A 819 -7.91 -17.16 -13.02
CA PHE A 819 -8.65 -18.31 -12.53
C PHE A 819 -9.92 -18.62 -13.35
N ILE A 820 -10.05 -19.89 -13.72
CA ILE A 820 -11.30 -20.54 -14.11
C ILE A 820 -11.46 -21.83 -13.30
N GLY A 821 -12.67 -22.37 -13.21
CA GLY A 821 -12.93 -23.48 -12.30
C GLY A 821 -14.40 -23.73 -12.03
N ALA A 822 -14.66 -24.57 -11.04
CA ALA A 822 -15.99 -24.80 -10.47
C ALA A 822 -15.91 -24.95 -8.95
N SER A 823 -16.98 -24.58 -8.26
CA SER A 823 -17.10 -24.76 -6.81
C SER A 823 -18.47 -25.33 -6.41
N THR A 824 -18.53 -25.95 -5.24
CA THR A 824 -19.76 -26.40 -4.61
C THR A 824 -19.57 -26.47 -3.09
N VAL A 825 -20.67 -26.60 -2.35
CA VAL A 825 -20.65 -26.97 -0.93
C VAL A 825 -21.31 -28.32 -0.73
N THR A 826 -20.70 -29.19 0.08
CA THR A 826 -21.13 -30.59 0.25
C THR A 826 -21.33 -30.96 1.71
N GLY A 827 -22.01 -32.07 1.96
CA GLY A 827 -22.00 -32.75 3.25
C GLY A 827 -20.66 -33.44 3.52
N PRO A 828 -20.64 -34.46 4.40
CA PRO A 828 -19.45 -35.30 4.63
C PRO A 828 -18.91 -35.90 3.32
N TYR A 829 -17.59 -36.12 3.24
CA TYR A 829 -16.96 -36.63 2.02
C TYR A 829 -17.53 -37.98 1.58
N ASN A 830 -18.11 -38.05 0.39
CA ASN A 830 -18.40 -39.32 -0.26
C ASN A 830 -17.10 -39.92 -0.82
N ILE A 831 -16.58 -40.95 -0.14
CA ILE A 831 -15.28 -41.55 -0.45
C ILE A 831 -15.26 -42.13 -1.88
N THR A 832 -16.35 -42.74 -2.35
CA THR A 832 -16.42 -43.30 -3.70
C THR A 832 -16.39 -42.20 -4.76
N ALA A 833 -17.10 -41.10 -4.54
CA ALA A 833 -17.06 -39.94 -5.44
C ALA A 833 -15.66 -39.31 -5.46
N GLN A 834 -15.04 -39.11 -4.29
CA GLN A 834 -13.70 -38.54 -4.19
C GLN A 834 -12.62 -39.40 -4.85
N ARG A 835 -12.70 -40.73 -4.75
CA ARG A 835 -11.84 -41.64 -5.54
C ARG A 835 -12.03 -41.42 -7.05
N ARG A 836 -13.27 -41.37 -7.54
CA ARG A 836 -13.53 -41.11 -8.97
C ARG A 836 -12.98 -39.76 -9.43
N ILE A 837 -13.01 -38.75 -8.56
CA ILE A 837 -12.48 -37.41 -8.82
C ILE A 837 -10.95 -37.42 -8.85
N TYR A 838 -10.32 -38.10 -7.89
CA TYR A 838 -8.87 -38.28 -7.88
C TYR A 838 -8.39 -39.02 -9.14
N ASP A 839 -9.07 -40.10 -9.52
CA ASP A 839 -8.74 -40.84 -10.73
C ASP A 839 -8.98 -40.01 -11.99
N LEU A 840 -10.03 -39.17 -12.00
CA LEU A 840 -10.27 -38.21 -13.08
C LEU A 840 -9.14 -37.20 -13.17
N TYR A 841 -8.69 -36.66 -12.03
CA TYR A 841 -7.59 -35.71 -11.97
C TYR A 841 -6.33 -36.32 -12.58
N ASN A 842 -5.93 -37.52 -12.15
CA ASN A 842 -4.73 -38.18 -12.68
C ASN A 842 -4.83 -38.48 -14.18
N ARG A 843 -6.01 -38.92 -14.66
CA ARG A 843 -6.23 -39.15 -16.10
C ARG A 843 -6.10 -37.85 -16.92
N LYS A 844 -6.73 -36.77 -16.47
CA LYS A 844 -6.66 -35.46 -17.15
C LYS A 844 -5.26 -34.86 -17.03
N ALA A 845 -4.55 -35.08 -15.92
CA ALA A 845 -3.16 -34.65 -15.75
C ALA A 845 -2.20 -35.35 -16.71
N ALA A 846 -2.38 -36.65 -16.95
CA ALA A 846 -1.62 -37.36 -17.97
C ALA A 846 -1.91 -36.85 -19.40
N GLN A 847 -3.13 -36.39 -19.67
CA GLN A 847 -3.55 -35.88 -20.98
C GLN A 847 -3.12 -34.41 -21.20
N TYR A 848 -3.16 -33.59 -20.15
CA TYR A 848 -2.94 -32.15 -20.18
C TYR A 848 -1.97 -31.73 -19.06
N PRO A 849 -0.69 -32.11 -19.12
CA PRO A 849 0.27 -31.92 -18.03
C PRO A 849 0.50 -30.44 -17.69
N GLU A 850 0.48 -29.57 -18.70
CA GLU A 850 0.61 -28.12 -18.53
C GLU A 850 -0.56 -27.50 -17.76
N LEU A 851 -1.79 -27.98 -18.01
CA LEU A 851 -2.97 -27.53 -17.30
C LEU A 851 -3.01 -28.09 -15.88
N ALA A 852 -2.56 -29.33 -15.69
CA ALA A 852 -2.51 -29.97 -14.38
C ALA A 852 -1.46 -29.36 -13.44
N ALA A 853 -0.33 -28.90 -13.98
CA ALA A 853 0.66 -28.13 -13.23
C ALA A 853 0.10 -26.80 -12.69
N ALA A 854 -0.92 -26.26 -13.36
CA ALA A 854 -1.61 -25.03 -12.99
C ALA A 854 -2.98 -25.27 -12.31
N SER A 855 -3.31 -26.51 -11.96
CA SER A 855 -4.61 -26.88 -11.38
C SER A 855 -4.50 -27.40 -9.97
N GLN A 856 -5.50 -27.09 -9.15
CA GLN A 856 -5.62 -27.64 -7.80
C GLN A 856 -7.08 -27.87 -7.45
N ILE A 857 -7.37 -29.01 -6.82
CA ILE A 857 -8.66 -29.26 -6.15
C ILE A 857 -8.47 -28.93 -4.67
N TYR A 858 -9.28 -28.03 -4.14
CA TYR A 858 -9.32 -27.66 -2.73
C TYR A 858 -10.53 -28.28 -2.05
N ASN A 859 -10.30 -28.76 -0.83
CA ASN A 859 -11.28 -29.37 0.05
C ASN A 859 -11.25 -28.63 1.39
N GLU A 860 -12.02 -27.55 1.54
CA GLU A 860 -12.01 -26.73 2.76
C GLU A 860 -13.04 -27.24 3.77
N GLY A 861 -12.57 -27.56 4.98
CA GLY A 861 -13.38 -27.91 6.12
C GLY A 861 -13.13 -26.98 7.31
N TYR A 862 -14.21 -26.43 7.85
CA TYR A 862 -14.23 -25.63 9.07
C TYR A 862 -15.03 -26.36 10.14
N ALA A 863 -14.79 -26.02 11.42
CA ALA A 863 -15.72 -26.41 12.46
C ALA A 863 -17.03 -25.61 12.30
N THR A 864 -18.18 -26.28 12.21
CA THR A 864 -19.45 -25.64 11.84
C THR A 864 -20.38 -25.36 13.02
N LYS A 865 -20.05 -25.81 14.24
CA LYS A 865 -20.95 -25.71 15.41
C LYS A 865 -21.55 -24.31 15.59
N GLY A 866 -20.71 -23.26 15.61
CA GLY A 866 -21.17 -21.88 15.77
C GLY A 866 -22.05 -21.39 14.60
N MET A 867 -21.78 -21.85 13.37
CA MET A 867 -22.61 -21.55 12.20
C MET A 867 -23.99 -22.23 12.30
N GLU A 868 -24.04 -23.47 12.74
CA GLU A 868 -25.25 -24.30 12.84
C GLU A 868 -26.20 -23.86 13.97
N GLU A 869 -25.68 -23.23 15.02
CA GLU A 869 -26.50 -22.65 16.10
C GLU A 869 -27.36 -21.47 15.63
N VAL A 870 -27.03 -20.86 14.48
CA VAL A 870 -27.82 -19.79 13.88
C VAL A 870 -28.92 -20.37 12.98
N PRO A 871 -30.21 -20.10 13.23
CA PRO A 871 -31.30 -20.66 12.43
C PRO A 871 -31.17 -20.30 10.94
N GLY A 872 -31.26 -21.29 10.05
CA GLY A 872 -31.03 -21.10 8.60
C GLY A 872 -31.93 -20.07 7.91
N GLY A 873 -33.13 -19.82 8.43
CA GLY A 873 -34.03 -18.78 7.92
C GLY A 873 -33.78 -17.38 8.48
N SER A 874 -32.90 -17.21 9.46
CA SER A 874 -32.65 -15.94 10.17
C SER A 874 -31.66 -15.00 9.46
N THR A 875 -31.02 -15.48 8.40
CA THR A 875 -30.08 -14.76 7.53
C THR A 875 -30.33 -15.15 6.08
N ALA A 876 -29.81 -14.39 5.12
CA ALA A 876 -29.89 -14.74 3.71
C ALA A 876 -29.02 -15.95 3.35
N TYR A 877 -27.94 -16.21 4.10
CA TYR A 877 -27.05 -17.36 3.88
C TYR A 877 -27.81 -18.70 4.04
N PRO A 878 -27.88 -19.56 3.00
CA PRO A 878 -28.71 -20.77 3.00
C PRO A 878 -28.01 -22.04 3.51
N HIS A 879 -26.73 -22.24 3.22
CA HIS A 879 -26.07 -23.56 3.23
C HIS A 879 -25.53 -24.01 4.59
N ARG A 880 -26.23 -23.69 5.69
CA ARG A 880 -25.75 -23.95 7.07
C ARG A 880 -25.70 -25.44 7.44
N ASP A 881 -26.35 -26.30 6.64
CA ASP A 881 -26.34 -27.75 6.82
C ASP A 881 -25.11 -28.43 6.19
N LYS A 882 -24.42 -27.73 5.26
CA LYS A 882 -23.24 -28.24 4.55
C LYS A 882 -21.97 -28.14 5.39
N LYS A 883 -20.97 -28.98 5.07
CA LYS A 883 -19.76 -29.21 5.88
C LYS A 883 -18.47 -28.78 5.20
N HIS A 884 -18.42 -28.89 3.87
CA HIS A 884 -17.21 -28.63 3.11
C HIS A 884 -17.49 -27.65 1.98
N ILE A 885 -16.54 -26.74 1.75
CA ILE A 885 -16.49 -25.89 0.57
C ILE A 885 -15.39 -26.46 -0.31
N ILE A 886 -15.75 -26.88 -1.51
CA ILE A 886 -14.82 -27.58 -2.39
C ILE A 886 -14.82 -26.92 -3.76
N PHE A 887 -13.63 -26.80 -4.34
CA PHE A 887 -13.49 -26.13 -5.62
C PHE A 887 -12.25 -26.61 -6.37
N ILE A 888 -12.34 -26.57 -7.69
CA ILE A 888 -11.22 -26.80 -8.60
C ILE A 888 -10.91 -25.49 -9.29
N LEU A 889 -9.65 -25.08 -9.28
CA LEU A 889 -9.18 -23.89 -9.98
C LEU A 889 -8.04 -24.23 -10.93
N PHE A 890 -8.00 -23.50 -12.03
CA PHE A 890 -6.94 -23.49 -13.02
C PHE A 890 -6.40 -22.07 -13.15
N ALA A 891 -5.12 -21.87 -12.89
CA ALA A 891 -4.42 -20.60 -13.09
C ALA A 891 -3.87 -20.55 -14.52
N LEU A 892 -4.67 -20.09 -15.48
CA LEU A 892 -4.28 -20.13 -16.88
C LEU A 892 -3.22 -19.08 -17.23
N ALA A 893 -2.29 -19.45 -18.11
CA ALA A 893 -1.43 -18.47 -18.77
C ALA A 893 -2.25 -17.52 -19.66
N GLU A 894 -1.75 -16.31 -19.87
CA GLU A 894 -2.33 -15.40 -20.85
C GLU A 894 -2.23 -16.01 -22.26
N GLY A 895 -3.29 -15.88 -23.06
CA GLY A 895 -3.36 -16.47 -24.40
C GLY A 895 -3.54 -18.00 -24.46
N SER A 896 -3.68 -18.70 -23.33
CA SER A 896 -3.87 -20.16 -23.32
C SER A 896 -5.09 -20.61 -24.13
N ASP A 897 -4.91 -21.64 -24.96
CA ASP A 897 -5.92 -22.32 -25.77
C ASP A 897 -6.65 -23.45 -25.03
N LEU A 898 -6.27 -23.74 -23.78
CA LEU A 898 -6.82 -24.83 -22.96
C LEU A 898 -8.06 -24.43 -22.15
N GLN A 899 -8.61 -23.24 -22.41
CA GLN A 899 -9.75 -22.69 -21.66
C GLN A 899 -10.97 -23.63 -21.70
N ASP A 900 -11.29 -24.18 -22.86
CA ASP A 900 -12.44 -25.06 -23.03
C ASP A 900 -12.21 -26.41 -22.35
N VAL A 901 -10.99 -26.95 -22.42
CA VAL A 901 -10.59 -28.18 -21.73
C VAL A 901 -10.73 -28.03 -20.22
N ALA A 902 -10.26 -26.91 -19.67
CA ALA A 902 -10.36 -26.62 -18.25
C ALA A 902 -11.82 -26.44 -17.79
N ARG A 903 -12.69 -25.84 -18.61
CA ARG A 903 -14.14 -25.75 -18.33
C ARG A 903 -14.81 -27.11 -18.33
N GLU A 904 -14.49 -27.96 -19.29
CA GLU A 904 -15.00 -29.33 -19.37
C GLU A 904 -14.54 -30.16 -18.15
N TRP A 905 -13.25 -30.12 -17.81
CA TRP A 905 -12.72 -30.81 -16.64
C TRP A 905 -13.34 -30.28 -15.33
N SER A 906 -13.54 -28.95 -15.22
CA SER A 906 -14.25 -28.36 -14.08
C SER A 906 -15.67 -28.92 -13.94
N LYS A 907 -16.39 -29.06 -15.07
CA LYS A 907 -17.75 -29.59 -15.11
C LYS A 907 -17.81 -31.07 -14.73
N GLU A 908 -16.93 -31.90 -15.30
CA GLU A 908 -16.86 -33.33 -14.95
C GLU A 908 -16.55 -33.55 -13.46
N THR A 909 -15.64 -32.75 -12.91
CA THR A 909 -15.32 -32.77 -11.46
C THR A 909 -16.53 -32.38 -10.63
N TRP A 910 -17.23 -31.30 -11.02
CA TRP A 910 -18.43 -30.82 -10.35
C TRP A 910 -19.58 -31.83 -10.39
N ASP A 911 -19.78 -32.53 -11.51
CA ASP A 911 -20.80 -33.57 -11.65
C ASP A 911 -20.55 -34.72 -10.66
N LEU A 912 -19.30 -35.13 -10.49
CA LEU A 912 -18.93 -36.17 -9.53
C LEU A 912 -19.17 -35.74 -8.08
N TRP A 913 -18.93 -34.47 -7.73
CA TRP A 913 -19.29 -33.94 -6.41
C TRP A 913 -20.80 -33.99 -6.18
N LEU A 914 -21.59 -33.56 -7.16
CA LEU A 914 -23.06 -33.57 -7.06
C LEU A 914 -23.61 -35.00 -6.97
N GLU A 915 -23.08 -35.94 -7.77
CA GLU A 915 -23.40 -37.37 -7.66
C GLU A 915 -23.09 -37.92 -6.26
N GLY A 916 -21.99 -37.47 -5.66
CA GLY A 916 -21.56 -37.84 -4.32
C GLY A 916 -22.55 -37.43 -3.22
N GLU A 917 -23.28 -36.34 -3.41
CA GLU A 917 -24.36 -35.88 -2.51
C GLU A 917 -25.64 -36.72 -2.63
N GLY A 918 -25.74 -37.58 -3.64
CA GLY A 918 -26.82 -38.55 -3.83
C GLY A 918 -27.84 -38.19 -4.92
N HIS A 919 -28.66 -39.17 -5.30
CA HIS A 919 -29.67 -38.99 -6.35
C HIS A 919 -30.71 -37.92 -5.95
N GLY A 920 -30.89 -36.92 -6.82
CA GLY A 920 -31.80 -35.80 -6.58
C GLY A 920 -31.22 -34.70 -5.68
N ALA A 921 -29.92 -34.78 -5.33
CA ALA A 921 -29.22 -33.68 -4.71
C ALA A 921 -29.32 -32.42 -5.56
N LYS A 922 -29.54 -31.30 -4.89
CA LYS A 922 -29.60 -29.99 -5.53
C LYS A 922 -28.23 -29.32 -5.41
N PRO A 923 -27.74 -28.67 -6.48
CA PRO A 923 -26.53 -27.87 -6.44
C PRO A 923 -26.55 -26.85 -5.30
N ALA A 924 -25.40 -26.65 -4.65
CA ALA A 924 -25.23 -25.64 -3.63
C ALA A 924 -23.87 -24.96 -3.83
N THR A 925 -23.84 -23.63 -3.91
CA THR A 925 -22.63 -22.86 -4.19
C THR A 925 -22.52 -21.71 -3.19
N TYR A 926 -21.34 -21.55 -2.59
CA TYR A 926 -21.07 -20.40 -1.74
C TYR A 926 -20.87 -19.15 -2.61
N VAL A 927 -21.64 -18.09 -2.35
CA VAL A 927 -21.68 -16.87 -3.19
C VAL A 927 -20.31 -16.25 -3.46
N ASN A 928 -19.38 -16.32 -2.50
CA ASN A 928 -18.04 -15.74 -2.68
C ASN A 928 -17.12 -16.57 -3.57
N TYR A 929 -17.46 -17.85 -3.83
CA TYR A 929 -16.71 -18.77 -4.68
C TYR A 929 -17.44 -19.06 -6.01
N VAL A 930 -18.44 -18.26 -6.37
CA VAL A 930 -19.11 -18.34 -7.68
C VAL A 930 -18.13 -17.93 -8.77
N LEU A 931 -18.02 -18.74 -9.83
CA LEU A 931 -17.20 -18.47 -11.01
C LEU A 931 -18.04 -18.02 -12.22
N ASN A 932 -19.37 -18.01 -12.08
CA ASN A 932 -20.39 -17.71 -13.08
C ASN A 932 -20.47 -18.79 -14.17
N ASN A 933 -20.46 -20.06 -13.74
CA ASN A 933 -20.73 -21.20 -14.61
C ASN A 933 -22.24 -21.36 -14.87
N PRO A 934 -22.68 -21.94 -16.01
CA PRO A 934 -24.10 -22.09 -16.34
C PRO A 934 -24.96 -22.87 -15.32
N TRP A 935 -24.34 -23.74 -14.51
CA TRP A 935 -25.01 -24.54 -13.47
C TRP A 935 -25.03 -23.86 -12.09
N GLU A 936 -24.35 -22.74 -11.91
CA GLU A 936 -24.38 -21.93 -10.68
C GLU A 936 -25.62 -21.01 -10.71
N THR A 937 -26.78 -21.63 -10.53
CA THR A 937 -28.08 -20.93 -10.56
C THR A 937 -28.32 -20.09 -9.30
N GLN A 938 -29.26 -19.13 -9.37
CA GLN A 938 -29.69 -18.37 -8.20
C GLN A 938 -30.14 -19.27 -7.04
N ASN A 939 -30.82 -20.38 -7.35
CA ASN A 939 -31.24 -21.36 -6.33
C ASN A 939 -30.04 -22.05 -5.67
N SER A 940 -29.02 -22.41 -6.44
CA SER A 940 -27.83 -23.06 -5.86
C SER A 940 -27.02 -22.09 -5.01
N ILE A 941 -27.01 -20.81 -5.37
CA ILE A 941 -26.22 -19.79 -4.67
C ILE A 941 -26.94 -19.31 -3.40
N TYR A 942 -28.19 -18.89 -3.55
CA TYR A 942 -28.95 -18.24 -2.48
C TYR A 942 -29.94 -19.16 -1.78
N GLY A 943 -30.10 -20.41 -2.20
CA GLY A 943 -30.95 -21.40 -1.54
C GLY A 943 -32.13 -21.83 -2.40
N ASP A 944 -32.49 -23.12 -2.30
CA ASP A 944 -33.58 -23.72 -3.07
C ASP A 944 -34.97 -23.38 -2.55
N GLU A 945 -35.07 -22.75 -1.37
CA GLU A 945 -36.37 -22.41 -0.81
C GLU A 945 -36.95 -21.20 -1.56
N GLN A 946 -38.08 -21.42 -2.24
CA GLN A 946 -38.76 -20.40 -3.05
C GLN A 946 -39.04 -19.09 -2.29
N TRP A 947 -39.30 -19.17 -0.98
CA TRP A 947 -39.56 -18.00 -0.15
C TRP A 947 -38.32 -17.10 0.01
N ARG A 948 -37.11 -17.66 0.00
CA ARG A 948 -35.87 -16.95 0.27
C ARG A 948 -35.47 -16.09 -0.93
N LEU A 949 -35.47 -16.68 -2.12
CA LEU A 949 -35.26 -15.95 -3.37
C LEU A 949 -36.34 -14.90 -3.59
N LYS A 950 -37.61 -15.24 -3.38
CA LYS A 950 -38.71 -14.26 -3.47
C LYS A 950 -38.49 -13.08 -2.51
N LYS A 951 -38.02 -13.34 -1.28
CA LYS A 951 -37.71 -12.28 -0.31
C LYS A 951 -36.54 -11.42 -0.80
N LEU A 952 -35.46 -12.03 -1.29
CA LEU A 952 -34.32 -11.30 -1.84
C LEU A 952 -34.69 -10.42 -3.03
N THR A 953 -35.48 -10.92 -3.99
CA THR A 953 -35.94 -10.14 -5.14
C THR A 953 -36.88 -9.01 -4.72
N THR A 954 -37.78 -9.25 -3.76
CA THR A 954 -38.67 -8.22 -3.21
C THR A 954 -37.85 -7.10 -2.52
N LEU A 955 -36.84 -7.47 -1.74
CA LEU A 955 -35.96 -6.48 -1.10
C LEU A 955 -35.11 -5.74 -2.11
N LYS A 956 -34.71 -6.39 -3.21
CA LYS A 956 -33.97 -5.74 -4.30
C LYS A 956 -34.83 -4.66 -4.94
N GLU A 957 -36.10 -4.94 -5.21
CA GLU A 957 -37.07 -3.94 -5.70
C GLU A 957 -37.25 -2.77 -4.72
N GLN A 958 -37.21 -3.02 -3.42
CA GLN A 958 -37.39 -1.99 -2.40
C GLN A 958 -36.15 -1.09 -2.23
N TYR A 959 -34.96 -1.67 -2.17
CA TYR A 959 -33.72 -0.95 -1.80
C TYR A 959 -32.86 -0.54 -2.99
N ASP A 960 -33.02 -1.21 -4.14
CA ASP A 960 -32.30 -0.92 -5.38
C ASP A 960 -33.17 -1.20 -6.62
N PRO A 961 -34.29 -0.45 -6.79
CA PRO A 961 -35.23 -0.66 -7.90
C PRO A 961 -34.61 -0.44 -9.29
N LEU A 962 -33.53 0.35 -9.37
CA LEU A 962 -32.79 0.62 -10.60
C LEU A 962 -31.63 -0.37 -10.82
N ASN A 963 -31.52 -1.38 -9.97
CA ASN A 963 -30.53 -2.45 -10.03
C ASN A 963 -29.09 -1.91 -10.14
N ARG A 964 -28.74 -0.83 -9.45
CA ARG A 964 -27.41 -0.18 -9.47
C ARG A 964 -26.32 -1.13 -8.98
N PHE A 965 -26.61 -2.00 -8.00
CA PHE A 965 -25.72 -3.05 -7.52
C PHE A 965 -25.93 -4.38 -8.27
N ARG A 966 -25.48 -4.47 -9.53
CA ARG A 966 -25.76 -5.62 -10.43
C ARG A 966 -24.55 -6.44 -10.89
N TYR A 967 -23.35 -6.10 -10.43
CA TYR A 967 -22.12 -6.65 -11.02
C TYR A 967 -21.56 -7.87 -10.29
N TYR A 968 -21.86 -8.05 -9.00
CA TYR A 968 -21.38 -9.16 -8.19
C TYR A 968 -22.51 -10.15 -7.91
N VAL A 969 -22.58 -11.24 -8.69
CA VAL A 969 -23.59 -12.31 -8.54
C VAL A 969 -25.01 -11.72 -8.38
N PRO A 970 -25.53 -11.02 -9.40
CA PRO A 970 -26.70 -10.17 -9.25
C PRO A 970 -27.97 -10.91 -8.89
N ILE A 971 -28.72 -10.36 -7.94
CA ILE A 971 -30.14 -10.67 -7.74
C ILE A 971 -30.95 -9.69 -8.60
N ILE A 972 -31.76 -10.21 -9.52
CA ILE A 972 -32.52 -9.39 -10.48
C ILE A 972 -33.94 -9.12 -9.93
N PRO A 973 -34.43 -7.87 -9.96
CA PRO A 973 -35.83 -7.53 -9.66
C PRO A 973 -36.82 -8.30 -10.56
N ALA A 974 -38.00 -8.69 -10.06
CA ALA A 974 -38.97 -9.47 -10.82
C ALA A 974 -39.62 -8.71 -12.00
N GLY A 975 -39.39 -7.40 -12.10
CA GLY A 975 -40.01 -6.51 -13.09
C GLY A 975 -39.18 -6.13 -14.32
N ASN A 976 -37.86 -6.36 -14.35
CA ASN A 976 -37.00 -5.93 -15.47
C ASN A 976 -36.25 -7.12 -16.08
N GLY A 977 -36.96 -7.90 -16.90
CA GLY A 977 -36.31 -8.64 -17.96
C GLY A 977 -35.77 -7.64 -18.99
N THR A 978 -34.49 -7.76 -19.36
CA THR A 978 -33.72 -6.88 -20.26
C THR A 978 -33.46 -5.45 -19.78
N ILE A 979 -32.22 -5.21 -19.37
CA ILE A 979 -31.48 -3.98 -19.69
C ILE A 979 -30.32 -4.41 -20.57
#